data_AF-A0A7V3TUA9-F1
#
_entry.id   AF-A0A7V3TUA9-F1
#
_cell.length_a   1.000
_cell.length_b   1.000
_cell.length_c   1.000
_cell.angle_alpha   90.00
_cell.angle_beta   90.00
_cell.angle_gamma   90.00
#
_symmetry.space_group_name_H-M   'P 1'
#
loop_
_entity.id
_entity.type
_entity.pdbx_description
1 polymer ?
#
loop_
_entity_poly.entity_id
_entity_poly.type
_entity_poly.pdbx_seq_one_letter_code
_entity_poly.pdbx_strand_id
1 'polypeptide(L)'
;MSRTGYRGTAAVTVCTISFFAGMVTAIELGCERSPPPQAIPRKSAASSPATPPPEESPSAVAETAAVPGKAAFPSTPAPQSKSPASSAAASWVKQPETLSAGAPSAVPSGWIIPDEQPAHAVAQAGERSEAPASQAAPPPATFVPAVPNVNVQDELPKQAERGLPKAVVSEAAPGEALPNPLRGGGRPKGQLPSSPIETSSASSPPPLQPTAVIPAAQSQATAGSSSGFKRRLERPPFDPIKENGQFFVGWTKPQVALVFTGRQDGYFEPCGCAGKERMKGGLSRRHTMIRQLREQGWPLVVMDVGGLIKGFGKQTEVKFQVTVDALRVIGYEAINLGHNDLRLPAPLLLSVVAPVGQQQSEFVSANVALFDFSADQWMSRYRVVEAGGKRVGITAILGKGYQQEIRNPDLAFMDPEEALAKIVPQLKSQADILVLLADAADEEAFALVKKFPEFNVLATTDGPAEPPGSPRFVPDTKTLLVHVGEKGMAAVVLGFYDNPDQPVAYQRVILDSRYPDSPEMKQMMVTYQNQLEALGLAGLEIRPVPHPRREIQGDYVGSEKCANCHEKSYLIWKKSGHAKAWDTLKNLDPPRTFDPECISCHVTGWHPTRYFPYISGFLSERETPQLIDVGCESCHGPGGEHVAAEMGSDIERQRRAAQAMIVTKEEAENSEVHNCRNCHDLDNSPDFDFAKYWPLVEHYEKE
;
A
#
# COMPACT_ATOMS: atom_id res chain seq x y z
N MET A 1 -40.17 -58.35 4.49
CA MET A 1 -40.12 -59.56 3.64
C MET A 1 -39.31 -59.25 2.38
N SER A 2 -38.81 -60.26 1.63
CA SER A 2 -38.26 -60.21 0.24
C SER A 2 -37.48 -58.93 -0.19
N ARG A 3 -36.15 -58.87 -0.33
CA ARG A 3 -35.14 -59.70 -1.07
C ARG A 3 -35.38 -59.91 -2.58
N THR A 4 -34.57 -59.22 -3.40
CA THR A 4 -33.94 -59.62 -4.69
C THR A 4 -32.97 -58.50 -5.14
N GLY A 5 -31.74 -58.68 -5.64
CA GLY A 5 -30.83 -59.82 -5.52
C GLY A 5 -30.30 -60.44 -6.83
N TYR A 6 -29.19 -59.92 -7.40
CA TYR A 6 -28.16 -60.54 -8.29
C TYR A 6 -27.14 -59.41 -8.62
N ARG A 7 -25.78 -59.48 -8.63
CA ARG A 7 -24.67 -60.46 -8.86
C ARG A 7 -24.20 -60.64 -10.33
N GLY A 8 -22.95 -60.21 -10.60
CA GLY A 8 -22.15 -60.40 -11.83
C GLY A 8 -21.02 -59.35 -11.92
N THR A 9 -19.83 -59.56 -11.34
CA THR A 9 -18.62 -60.26 -11.88
C THR A 9 -17.69 -59.42 -12.78
N ALA A 10 -16.68 -58.81 -12.13
CA ALA A 10 -15.28 -58.66 -12.51
C ALA A 10 -14.85 -58.30 -13.95
N ALA A 11 -14.11 -57.18 -14.05
CA ALA A 11 -12.83 -57.12 -14.74
C ALA A 11 -11.90 -56.13 -13.99
N VAL A 12 -10.64 -56.49 -13.75
CA VAL A 12 -9.61 -55.61 -13.19
C VAL A 12 -8.45 -55.58 -14.18
N THR A 13 -8.14 -54.39 -14.70
CA THR A 13 -7.00 -54.18 -15.62
C THR A 13 -5.94 -53.34 -14.90
N VAL A 14 -4.89 -54.00 -14.42
CA VAL A 14 -3.68 -53.33 -13.95
C VAL A 14 -2.77 -53.08 -15.15
N CYS A 15 -2.55 -51.83 -15.52
CA CYS A 15 -1.52 -51.45 -16.49
C CYS A 15 -0.25 -50.99 -15.77
N THR A 16 0.70 -51.91 -15.61
CA THR A 16 2.08 -51.56 -15.21
C THR A 16 2.76 -50.79 -16.34
N ILE A 17 3.23 -49.57 -16.05
CA ILE A 17 4.09 -48.80 -16.96
C ILE A 17 5.54 -49.15 -16.63
N SER A 18 6.25 -49.76 -17.58
CA SER A 18 7.69 -49.97 -17.51
C SER A 18 8.40 -48.99 -18.46
N PHE A 19 9.33 -48.22 -17.93
CA PHE A 19 10.19 -47.36 -18.75
C PHE A 19 11.16 -48.20 -19.57
N PHE A 20 11.22 -47.93 -20.88
CA PHE A 20 12.36 -48.25 -21.74
C PHE A 20 12.69 -47.03 -22.58
N ALA A 21 13.98 -46.76 -22.76
CA ALA A 21 14.47 -45.60 -23.49
C ALA A 21 14.95 -46.00 -24.90
N GLY A 22 14.78 -45.12 -25.89
CA GLY A 22 15.53 -45.21 -27.14
C GLY A 22 14.81 -44.68 -28.38
N MET A 23 15.62 -44.09 -29.26
CA MET A 23 15.39 -43.76 -30.67
C MET A 23 14.31 -42.73 -31.04
N VAL A 24 14.82 -41.61 -31.54
CA VAL A 24 14.12 -40.61 -32.37
C VAL A 24 13.73 -41.24 -33.71
N THR A 25 12.52 -40.97 -34.19
CA THR A 25 12.21 -40.96 -35.64
C THR A 25 11.13 -39.90 -35.87
N ALA A 26 11.35 -39.01 -36.84
CA ALA A 26 10.36 -37.99 -37.22
C ALA A 26 9.40 -38.57 -38.27
N ILE A 27 8.10 -38.31 -38.11
CA ILE A 27 7.07 -38.56 -39.12
C ILE A 27 6.16 -37.33 -39.16
N GLU A 28 6.07 -36.70 -40.33
CA GLU A 28 5.09 -35.64 -40.59
C GLU A 28 3.72 -36.27 -40.84
N LEU A 29 2.67 -35.77 -40.19
CA LEU A 29 1.28 -35.98 -40.59
C LEU A 29 0.52 -34.65 -40.46
N GLY A 30 -0.25 -34.31 -41.49
CA GLY A 30 -0.79 -32.97 -41.70
C GLY A 30 -2.10 -32.67 -40.94
N CYS A 31 -2.47 -31.39 -40.96
CA CYS A 31 -3.74 -30.91 -40.40
C CYS A 31 -4.90 -31.05 -41.40
N GLU A 32 -6.03 -31.59 -40.94
CA GLU A 32 -7.35 -31.31 -41.54
C GLU A 32 -8.31 -30.78 -40.48
N ARG A 33 -9.29 -29.96 -40.91
CA ARG A 33 -10.23 -29.26 -40.02
C ARG A 33 -11.62 -29.87 -40.09
N SER A 34 -12.21 -30.19 -38.93
CA SER A 34 -13.62 -30.61 -38.84
C SER A 34 -14.58 -29.40 -38.98
N PRO A 35 -15.71 -29.53 -39.69
CA PRO A 35 -16.71 -28.48 -39.83
C PRO A 35 -17.69 -28.41 -38.62
N PRO A 36 -18.37 -27.27 -38.39
CA PRO A 36 -19.32 -27.11 -37.30
C PRO A 36 -20.70 -27.75 -37.59
N PRO A 37 -21.47 -28.14 -36.55
CA PRO A 37 -22.79 -28.76 -36.70
C PRO A 37 -23.88 -27.75 -37.10
N GLN A 38 -24.88 -28.22 -37.86
CA GLN A 38 -26.02 -27.42 -38.34
C GLN A 38 -27.23 -27.44 -37.37
N ALA A 39 -28.08 -26.42 -37.45
CA ALA A 39 -29.30 -26.29 -36.67
C ALA A 39 -30.52 -27.00 -37.31
N ILE A 40 -31.49 -27.40 -36.49
CA ILE A 40 -32.74 -28.07 -36.91
C ILE A 40 -33.96 -27.29 -36.31
N PRO A 41 -35.09 -27.12 -37.02
CA PRO A 41 -36.00 -25.98 -36.79
C PRO A 41 -37.24 -26.23 -35.91
N ARG A 42 -37.94 -25.13 -35.58
CA ARG A 42 -39.24 -25.09 -34.87
C ARG A 42 -40.42 -25.65 -35.70
N LYS A 43 -41.50 -26.03 -35.00
CA LYS A 43 -42.88 -26.16 -35.53
C LYS A 43 -43.89 -25.42 -34.63
N SER A 44 -45.11 -25.17 -35.13
CA SER A 44 -46.04 -24.16 -34.58
C SER A 44 -47.53 -24.46 -34.76
N ALA A 45 -48.33 -24.10 -33.74
CA ALA A 45 -49.78 -23.76 -33.74
C ALA A 45 -50.05 -23.05 -32.38
N ALA A 46 -50.80 -21.94 -32.21
CA ALA A 46 -52.15 -21.54 -32.69
C ALA A 46 -53.28 -22.32 -31.97
N SER A 47 -54.36 -21.70 -31.44
CA SER A 47 -54.87 -20.30 -31.54
C SER A 47 -55.74 -19.84 -30.33
N SER A 48 -56.01 -18.53 -30.24
CA SER A 48 -56.81 -17.76 -29.25
C SER A 48 -58.35 -17.90 -29.42
N PRO A 49 -59.29 -17.07 -28.85
CA PRO A 49 -59.25 -15.79 -28.06
C PRO A 49 -60.08 -15.88 -26.72
N ALA A 50 -60.78 -14.90 -26.08
CA ALA A 50 -61.15 -13.50 -26.36
C ALA A 50 -61.68 -12.66 -25.14
N THR A 51 -61.39 -11.34 -25.12
CA THR A 51 -62.24 -10.18 -24.66
C THR A 51 -62.70 -9.96 -23.18
N PRO A 52 -63.05 -8.70 -22.75
CA PRO A 52 -62.69 -8.19 -21.40
C PRO A 52 -63.83 -7.61 -20.47
N PRO A 53 -63.94 -6.29 -20.13
CA PRO A 53 -63.96 -5.80 -18.73
C PRO A 53 -65.31 -5.13 -18.30
N PRO A 54 -65.40 -4.41 -17.16
CA PRO A 54 -65.06 -2.97 -17.14
C PRO A 54 -64.48 -2.42 -15.80
N GLU A 55 -64.28 -1.11 -15.75
CA GLU A 55 -63.96 -0.29 -14.55
C GLU A 55 -65.23 0.09 -13.76
N GLU A 56 -65.10 0.50 -12.49
CA GLU A 56 -65.73 1.73 -11.94
C GLU A 56 -65.32 2.04 -10.48
N SER A 57 -65.55 3.28 -10.03
CA SER A 57 -65.46 3.72 -8.62
C SER A 57 -66.33 4.95 -8.38
N PRO A 58 -67.07 5.06 -7.25
CA PRO A 58 -66.96 6.29 -6.44
C PRO A 58 -67.29 6.19 -4.92
N SER A 59 -66.73 7.17 -4.17
CA SER A 59 -67.24 7.86 -2.95
C SER A 59 -68.22 7.23 -1.91
N ALA A 60 -67.68 6.98 -0.71
CA ALA A 60 -67.92 7.73 0.57
C ALA A 60 -69.26 7.70 1.40
N VAL A 61 -69.05 7.92 2.72
CA VAL A 61 -69.95 8.40 3.81
C VAL A 61 -70.99 7.44 4.45
N ALA A 62 -70.75 7.04 5.72
CA ALA A 62 -71.67 7.12 6.88
C ALA A 62 -71.01 6.57 8.19
N GLU A 63 -71.49 6.99 9.37
CA GLU A 63 -70.90 6.71 10.71
C GLU A 63 -71.75 5.76 11.59
N THR A 64 -71.17 5.19 12.67
CA THR A 64 -71.64 5.38 14.07
C THR A 64 -70.73 4.71 15.14
N ALA A 65 -70.79 5.21 16.39
CA ALA A 65 -70.09 4.77 17.63
C ALA A 65 -68.53 4.92 17.64
N ALA A 66 -67.88 5.88 18.31
CA ALA A 66 -67.85 6.28 19.75
C ALA A 66 -67.07 5.28 20.66
N VAL A 67 -66.23 5.66 21.64
CA VAL A 67 -66.12 6.92 22.45
C VAL A 67 -64.63 7.44 22.56
N PRO A 68 -64.09 8.15 23.60
CA PRO A 68 -63.28 9.38 23.40
C PRO A 68 -61.73 9.24 23.56
N GLY A 69 -60.99 10.37 23.45
CA GLY A 69 -59.53 10.45 23.63
C GLY A 69 -59.01 11.73 24.33
N LYS A 70 -57.74 12.11 24.05
CA LYS A 70 -56.84 13.07 24.78
C LYS A 70 -56.27 12.46 26.09
N ALA A 71 -55.06 12.79 26.57
CA ALA A 71 -54.20 13.97 26.37
C ALA A 71 -52.67 13.63 26.34
N ALA A 72 -51.80 14.61 26.60
CA ALA A 72 -50.33 14.52 26.46
C ALA A 72 -49.55 14.44 27.81
N PHE A 73 -48.22 14.32 27.71
CA PHE A 73 -47.12 14.42 28.71
C PHE A 73 -47.45 14.94 30.14
N PRO A 74 -46.83 14.36 31.21
CA PRO A 74 -45.58 14.98 31.72
C PRO A 74 -44.52 14.07 32.41
N SER A 75 -43.25 14.52 32.35
CA SER A 75 -42.16 14.54 33.36
C SER A 75 -41.87 13.36 34.36
N THR A 76 -40.60 12.88 34.34
CA THR A 76 -39.64 12.57 35.46
C THR A 76 -40.12 12.12 36.86
N PRO A 77 -39.44 11.15 37.54
CA PRO A 77 -38.11 11.43 38.16
C PRO A 77 -37.10 10.26 38.23
N ALA A 78 -35.93 10.53 38.84
CA ALA A 78 -34.77 9.63 38.97
C ALA A 78 -34.66 8.92 40.34
N PRO A 79 -33.82 7.86 40.46
CA PRO A 79 -33.39 7.30 41.75
C PRO A 79 -31.98 7.78 42.17
N GLN A 80 -31.67 7.65 43.48
CA GLN A 80 -30.43 8.13 44.11
C GLN A 80 -29.43 7.01 44.44
N SER A 81 -28.16 7.36 44.61
CA SER A 81 -27.09 6.48 45.12
C SER A 81 -27.08 6.39 46.66
N LYS A 82 -26.68 5.23 47.20
CA LYS A 82 -26.22 5.07 48.59
C LYS A 82 -25.16 3.97 48.70
N SER A 83 -24.10 4.25 49.45
CA SER A 83 -23.11 3.27 49.94
C SER A 83 -23.31 3.03 51.44
N PRO A 84 -22.86 1.89 51.99
CA PRO A 84 -22.36 1.80 53.36
C PRO A 84 -20.83 1.98 53.39
N ALA A 85 -20.25 2.15 54.58
CA ALA A 85 -18.86 2.60 54.75
C ALA A 85 -18.07 1.80 55.80
N SER A 86 -16.75 1.95 55.78
CA SER A 86 -15.88 1.78 56.96
C SER A 86 -14.83 2.91 56.98
N SER A 87 -14.33 3.25 58.16
CA SER A 87 -13.75 4.57 58.46
C SER A 87 -12.25 4.56 58.76
N ALA A 88 -11.58 5.66 58.37
CA ALA A 88 -10.54 6.39 59.15
C ALA A 88 -9.23 5.66 59.53
N ALA A 89 -8.09 6.36 59.70
CA ALA A 89 -7.65 7.67 59.23
C ALA A 89 -6.11 7.75 59.37
N ALA A 90 -5.45 8.58 58.56
CA ALA A 90 -4.03 8.91 58.73
C ALA A 90 -3.75 10.36 58.31
N SER A 91 -2.82 11.02 59.01
CA SER A 91 -2.54 12.45 58.88
C SER A 91 -1.21 12.75 58.17
N TRP A 92 -1.22 13.77 57.31
CA TRP A 92 -0.11 14.65 56.91
C TRP A 92 1.28 14.40 57.51
N VAL A 93 2.28 14.04 56.69
CA VAL A 93 3.67 14.55 56.76
C VAL A 93 4.26 14.64 55.34
N LYS A 94 5.21 15.58 55.18
CA LYS A 94 5.98 16.01 54.01
C LYS A 94 6.54 14.92 53.06
N GLN A 95 6.81 15.33 51.81
CA GLN A 95 7.82 14.71 50.93
C GLN A 95 9.24 14.75 51.55
N PRO A 96 10.12 13.85 51.10
CA PRO A 96 11.44 14.31 50.64
C PRO A 96 11.88 13.72 49.28
N GLU A 97 12.51 14.59 48.48
CA GLU A 97 13.74 14.43 47.68
C GLU A 97 14.09 13.14 46.91
N THR A 98 14.74 13.38 45.76
CA THR A 98 15.24 12.39 44.79
C THR A 98 16.41 11.55 45.31
N LEU A 99 16.39 10.24 45.02
CA LEU A 99 17.61 9.41 44.99
C LEU A 99 17.63 8.48 43.77
N SER A 100 18.84 8.18 43.31
CA SER A 100 19.11 7.37 42.11
C SER A 100 18.83 5.87 42.36
N ALA A 101 18.29 5.18 41.35
CA ALA A 101 18.16 3.73 41.32
C ALA A 101 19.20 3.14 40.35
N GLY A 102 20.02 2.19 40.83
CA GLY A 102 21.13 1.60 40.07
C GLY A 102 20.68 0.59 39.01
N ALA A 103 21.54 0.39 38.00
CA ALA A 103 21.31 -0.60 36.94
C ALA A 103 21.46 -2.05 37.45
N PRO A 104 20.66 -3.01 36.95
CA PRO A 104 20.84 -4.43 37.23
C PRO A 104 22.06 -5.02 36.51
N SER A 105 22.61 -6.10 37.08
CA SER A 105 23.81 -6.79 36.57
C SER A 105 23.69 -7.24 35.12
N ALA A 106 24.74 -7.00 34.32
CA ALA A 106 24.87 -7.58 32.99
C ALA A 106 25.09 -9.11 33.06
N VAL A 107 24.61 -9.81 32.05
CA VAL A 107 25.02 -11.17 31.68
C VAL A 107 26.10 -11.04 30.59
N PRO A 108 27.21 -11.80 30.63
CA PRO A 108 28.25 -11.68 29.61
C PRO A 108 27.72 -12.14 28.24
N SER A 109 27.60 -11.22 27.29
CA SER A 109 27.09 -11.48 25.95
C SER A 109 28.17 -11.18 24.90
N GLY A 110 28.66 -12.22 24.21
CA GLY A 110 29.67 -12.11 23.16
C GLY A 110 29.15 -11.53 21.83
N TRP A 111 28.21 -10.60 21.84
CA TRP A 111 27.68 -10.00 20.60
C TRP A 111 28.50 -8.78 20.17
N ILE A 112 28.74 -8.63 18.87
CA ILE A 112 29.15 -7.34 18.31
C ILE A 112 27.91 -6.46 18.19
N ILE A 113 27.79 -5.48 19.10
CA ILE A 113 26.88 -4.35 18.97
C ILE A 113 27.77 -3.11 18.80
N PRO A 114 27.72 -2.40 17.65
CA PRO A 114 28.48 -1.16 17.49
C PRO A 114 27.93 -0.05 18.39
N ASP A 115 28.76 0.49 19.28
CA ASP A 115 28.44 1.72 20.03
C ASP A 115 28.46 2.94 19.09
N GLU A 116 27.48 3.83 19.25
CA GLU A 116 27.50 5.14 18.60
C GLU A 116 28.48 6.08 19.32
N GLN A 117 29.63 6.39 18.69
CA GLN A 117 30.54 7.45 19.17
C GLN A 117 30.90 8.48 18.08
N PRO A 118 31.04 9.77 18.45
CA PRO A 118 31.18 10.86 17.49
C PRO A 118 32.60 10.99 16.93
N ALA A 119 32.71 11.14 15.61
CA ALA A 119 33.99 11.26 14.92
C ALA A 119 34.57 12.70 14.98
N HIS A 120 35.80 12.83 15.49
CA HIS A 120 36.61 14.05 15.40
C HIS A 120 38.10 13.74 15.14
N ALA A 121 38.52 13.80 13.86
CA ALA A 121 39.84 14.26 13.43
C ALA A 121 39.85 14.43 11.90
N VAL A 122 40.39 15.54 11.39
CA VAL A 122 40.65 15.75 9.96
C VAL A 122 42.14 15.59 9.70
N ALA A 123 42.51 14.81 8.69
CA ALA A 123 43.86 14.76 8.12
C ALA A 123 43.78 14.94 6.60
N GLN A 124 44.85 15.43 5.98
CA GLN A 124 44.82 16.08 4.67
C GLN A 124 44.99 15.12 3.48
N ALA A 125 44.57 15.59 2.30
CA ALA A 125 44.67 14.87 1.04
C ALA A 125 46.12 14.69 0.55
N GLY A 126 46.35 13.64 -0.24
CA GLY A 126 47.52 13.46 -1.09
C GLY A 126 47.10 13.04 -2.50
N GLU A 127 47.56 13.76 -3.51
CA GLU A 127 47.26 13.47 -4.92
C GLU A 127 48.04 12.25 -5.42
N ARG A 128 47.48 11.48 -6.39
CA ARG A 128 48.20 11.10 -7.63
C ARG A 128 47.40 10.29 -8.66
N SER A 129 47.64 10.68 -9.92
CA SER A 129 47.68 9.89 -11.16
C SER A 129 46.51 8.96 -11.53
N GLU A 130 45.86 9.30 -12.64
CA GLU A 130 45.17 8.36 -13.52
C GLU A 130 46.17 7.35 -14.14
N ALA A 131 45.68 6.16 -14.49
CA ALA A 131 46.34 5.16 -15.33
C ALA A 131 45.27 4.44 -16.19
N PRO A 132 45.61 3.93 -17.39
CA PRO A 132 44.63 3.78 -18.47
C PRO A 132 43.79 2.50 -18.43
N ALA A 133 42.62 2.58 -19.07
CA ALA A 133 41.71 1.45 -19.24
C ALA A 133 42.27 0.36 -20.16
N SER A 134 42.09 -0.91 -19.76
CA SER A 134 42.26 -2.07 -20.63
C SER A 134 40.92 -2.48 -21.25
N GLN A 135 40.96 -2.95 -22.49
CA GLN A 135 39.77 -3.42 -23.21
C GLN A 135 39.40 -4.85 -22.77
N ALA A 136 38.14 -5.07 -22.41
CA ALA A 136 37.56 -6.39 -22.18
C ALA A 136 36.66 -6.81 -23.35
N ALA A 137 36.67 -8.08 -23.72
CA ALA A 137 35.88 -8.63 -24.82
C ALA A 137 34.38 -8.76 -24.45
N PRO A 138 33.46 -8.67 -25.43
CA PRO A 138 32.03 -8.80 -25.17
C PRO A 138 31.62 -10.23 -24.78
N PRO A 139 30.62 -10.41 -23.89
CA PRO A 139 30.03 -11.71 -23.58
C PRO A 139 29.18 -12.25 -24.75
N PRO A 140 28.92 -13.57 -24.82
CA PRO A 140 28.13 -14.18 -25.88
C PRO A 140 26.64 -13.78 -25.79
N ALA A 141 25.98 -13.67 -26.95
CA ALA A 141 24.58 -13.26 -27.05
C ALA A 141 23.62 -14.33 -26.49
N THR A 142 22.72 -13.90 -25.60
CA THR A 142 21.58 -14.70 -25.15
C THR A 142 20.42 -14.64 -26.15
N PHE A 143 19.73 -15.76 -26.33
CA PHE A 143 18.71 -15.93 -27.37
C PHE A 143 17.33 -15.48 -26.87
N VAL A 144 16.75 -14.46 -27.50
CA VAL A 144 15.38 -13.98 -27.21
C VAL A 144 14.43 -14.46 -28.30
N PRO A 145 13.35 -15.21 -27.97
CA PRO A 145 12.37 -15.63 -28.96
C PRO A 145 11.52 -14.43 -29.42
N ALA A 146 11.45 -14.20 -30.73
CA ALA A 146 10.66 -13.11 -31.29
C ALA A 146 9.17 -13.42 -31.29
N VAL A 147 8.36 -12.52 -30.72
CA VAL A 147 6.90 -12.53 -30.87
C VAL A 147 6.53 -11.92 -32.23
N PRO A 148 5.70 -12.57 -33.06
CA PRO A 148 5.34 -12.05 -34.37
C PRO A 148 4.38 -10.85 -34.27
N ASN A 149 4.79 -9.70 -34.82
CA ASN A 149 3.93 -8.54 -34.99
C ASN A 149 2.77 -8.85 -35.96
N VAL A 150 1.54 -8.89 -35.45
CA VAL A 150 0.33 -8.92 -36.28
C VAL A 150 -0.14 -7.48 -36.51
N ASN A 151 0.14 -6.93 -37.68
CA ASN A 151 -0.29 -5.60 -38.06
C ASN A 151 -1.79 -5.60 -38.39
N VAL A 152 -2.63 -5.09 -37.49
CA VAL A 152 -4.09 -4.95 -37.70
C VAL A 152 -4.42 -3.53 -38.15
N GLN A 153 -4.13 -3.25 -39.41
CA GLN A 153 -4.74 -2.16 -40.17
C GLN A 153 -5.37 -2.73 -41.44
N ASP A 154 -6.62 -3.21 -41.34
CA ASP A 154 -7.67 -2.94 -42.33
C ASP A 154 -9.03 -3.51 -41.89
N GLU A 155 -10.10 -3.00 -42.51
CA GLU A 155 -11.51 -3.44 -42.47
C GLU A 155 -12.22 -3.62 -41.10
N LEU A 156 -12.91 -2.56 -40.67
CA LEU A 156 -14.10 -2.66 -39.78
C LEU A 156 -15.37 -2.20 -40.53
N PRO A 157 -16.36 -3.10 -40.78
CA PRO A 157 -17.60 -2.72 -41.46
C PRO A 157 -18.55 -1.98 -40.52
N LYS A 158 -19.17 -0.91 -41.01
CA LYS A 158 -20.21 -0.16 -40.27
C LYS A 158 -21.43 -1.04 -40.01
N GLN A 159 -21.86 -1.15 -38.76
CA GLN A 159 -23.21 -1.62 -38.40
C GLN A 159 -23.93 -0.59 -37.53
N ALA A 160 -25.27 -0.64 -37.58
CA ALA A 160 -26.14 0.45 -37.18
C ALA A 160 -26.57 0.40 -35.71
N GLU A 161 -26.88 1.58 -35.18
CA GLU A 161 -27.40 1.78 -33.83
C GLU A 161 -28.68 0.98 -33.56
N ARG A 162 -28.74 0.35 -32.38
CA ARG A 162 -30.01 -0.08 -31.76
C ARG A 162 -29.93 0.25 -30.27
N GLY A 163 -30.94 0.96 -29.77
CA GLY A 163 -30.92 1.53 -28.42
C GLY A 163 -30.94 0.47 -27.32
N LEU A 164 -30.17 0.73 -26.26
CA LEU A 164 -30.22 -0.01 -25.00
C LEU A 164 -31.55 0.29 -24.26
N PRO A 165 -32.19 -0.70 -23.63
CA PRO A 165 -33.35 -0.45 -22.78
C PRO A 165 -32.95 0.29 -21.50
N LYS A 166 -33.84 1.14 -20.97
CA LYS A 166 -33.62 1.84 -19.70
C LYS A 166 -33.56 0.83 -18.55
N ALA A 167 -32.48 0.86 -17.77
CA ALA A 167 -32.42 0.16 -16.49
C ALA A 167 -33.36 0.84 -15.47
N VAL A 168 -34.05 0.03 -14.67
CA VAL A 168 -34.83 0.52 -13.51
C VAL A 168 -33.86 0.71 -12.35
N VAL A 169 -33.85 1.91 -11.77
CA VAL A 169 -33.03 2.22 -10.59
C VAL A 169 -33.83 1.89 -9.34
N SER A 170 -33.30 0.99 -8.50
CA SER A 170 -33.76 0.82 -7.12
C SER A 170 -33.02 1.80 -6.21
N GLU A 171 -33.75 2.54 -5.38
CA GLU A 171 -33.16 3.54 -4.47
C GLU A 171 -32.24 2.88 -3.44
N ALA A 172 -31.04 3.45 -3.28
CA ALA A 172 -30.11 3.14 -2.19
C ALA A 172 -29.92 4.41 -1.35
N ALA A 173 -29.99 4.28 -0.03
CA ALA A 173 -29.91 5.42 0.88
C ALA A 173 -28.49 6.04 0.89
N PRO A 174 -28.36 7.38 0.97
CA PRO A 174 -27.07 8.04 1.07
C PRO A 174 -26.51 7.94 2.51
N GLY A 175 -25.19 7.75 2.64
CA GLY A 175 -24.49 8.08 3.90
C GLY A 175 -23.70 6.99 4.61
N GLU A 176 -23.20 5.94 3.94
CA GLU A 176 -22.07 5.16 4.48
C GLU A 176 -20.81 5.37 3.64
N ALA A 177 -19.73 5.81 4.29
CA ALA A 177 -18.44 6.02 3.64
C ALA A 177 -17.71 4.69 3.48
N LEU A 178 -17.60 4.20 2.23
CA LEU A 178 -16.81 3.02 1.91
C LEU A 178 -15.35 3.21 2.39
N PRO A 179 -14.82 2.34 3.27
CA PRO A 179 -13.51 2.53 3.87
C PRO A 179 -12.40 2.40 2.83
N ASN A 180 -11.36 3.22 2.98
CA ASN A 180 -10.19 3.22 2.11
C ASN A 180 -9.39 1.91 2.29
N PRO A 181 -9.16 1.10 1.24
CA PRO A 181 -8.48 -0.19 1.38
C PRO A 181 -6.94 -0.10 1.53
N LEU A 182 -6.31 1.05 1.23
CA LEU A 182 -4.87 1.25 1.38
C LEU A 182 -4.48 2.00 2.66
N ARG A 183 -5.35 2.85 3.21
CA ARG A 183 -5.14 3.51 4.52
C ARG A 183 -5.73 2.67 5.64
N GLY A 184 -4.88 2.19 6.56
CA GLY A 184 -5.30 1.36 7.69
C GLY A 184 -6.23 2.11 8.63
N GLY A 185 -7.37 1.50 8.98
CA GLY A 185 -8.34 2.07 9.92
C GLY A 185 -7.78 2.12 11.35
N GLY A 186 -7.09 3.21 11.69
CA GLY A 186 -6.60 3.45 13.04
C GLY A 186 -7.76 3.47 14.04
N ARG A 187 -7.73 2.56 15.04
CA ARG A 187 -8.76 2.52 16.09
C ARG A 187 -8.85 3.89 16.78
N PRO A 188 -10.05 4.47 16.97
CA PRO A 188 -10.20 5.70 17.74
C PRO A 188 -9.79 5.43 19.19
N LYS A 189 -8.68 6.01 19.64
CA LYS A 189 -8.31 6.03 21.05
C LYS A 189 -9.27 6.96 21.79
N GLY A 190 -9.75 6.51 22.95
CA GLY A 190 -10.86 7.12 23.67
C GLY A 190 -10.61 8.55 24.15
N GLN A 191 -11.70 9.25 24.44
CA GLN A 191 -11.71 10.61 25.00
C GLN A 191 -10.89 10.71 26.29
N LEU A 192 -10.10 11.77 26.42
CA LEU A 192 -9.61 12.26 27.71
C LEU A 192 -10.48 13.46 28.13
N PRO A 193 -10.83 13.59 29.43
CA PRO A 193 -11.82 14.57 29.88
C PRO A 193 -11.23 15.98 29.96
N SER A 194 -12.03 16.97 29.57
CA SER A 194 -11.77 18.39 29.78
C SER A 194 -12.27 18.85 31.16
N SER A 195 -11.49 19.71 31.82
CA SER A 195 -11.86 20.42 33.05
C SER A 195 -11.55 21.92 32.89
N PRO A 196 -12.34 22.83 33.50
CA PRO A 196 -12.33 24.26 33.18
C PRO A 196 -11.34 25.09 34.01
N ILE A 197 -11.03 26.29 33.53
CA ILE A 197 -10.49 27.41 34.31
C ILE A 197 -11.34 28.66 34.03
N GLU A 198 -11.57 29.47 35.07
CA GLU A 198 -12.58 30.53 35.12
C GLU A 198 -12.06 31.92 34.69
N THR A 199 -12.98 32.87 34.53
CA THR A 199 -12.74 34.22 34.00
C THR A 199 -12.59 35.32 35.08
N SER A 200 -11.58 36.18 34.94
CA SER A 200 -11.56 37.57 35.47
C SER A 200 -10.39 38.37 34.85
N SER A 201 -10.36 39.70 34.80
CA SER A 201 -11.39 40.74 34.63
C SER A 201 -10.68 42.08 34.30
N ALA A 202 -11.28 42.95 33.47
CA ALA A 202 -10.64 44.10 32.79
C ALA A 202 -10.07 45.24 33.66
N SER A 203 -9.19 46.10 33.07
CA SER A 203 -9.02 47.54 33.38
C SER A 203 -8.19 48.32 32.33
N SER A 204 -8.46 49.63 32.16
CA SER A 204 -7.80 50.67 31.32
C SER A 204 -8.49 52.04 31.61
N PRO A 205 -8.06 53.24 31.11
CA PRO A 205 -6.85 53.70 30.39
C PRO A 205 -6.07 54.73 31.30
N PRO A 206 -5.61 56.00 30.98
CA PRO A 206 -5.39 56.79 29.76
C PRO A 206 -3.97 57.51 29.71
N PRO A 207 -3.68 58.77 29.24
CA PRO A 207 -2.50 58.98 28.35
C PRO A 207 -1.59 60.26 28.51
N LEU A 208 -0.63 60.42 27.56
CA LEU A 208 0.08 61.64 27.07
C LEU A 208 1.34 62.24 27.78
N GLN A 209 2.51 62.06 27.10
CA GLN A 209 3.54 63.02 26.58
C GLN A 209 3.80 64.43 27.20
N PRO A 210 4.96 65.11 26.93
CA PRO A 210 5.98 64.95 25.85
C PRO A 210 7.44 64.80 26.40
N THR A 211 8.60 64.96 25.69
CA THR A 211 9.02 65.42 24.33
C THR A 211 10.21 64.52 23.82
N ALA A 212 11.31 64.84 23.09
CA ALA A 212 11.93 66.06 22.50
C ALA A 212 12.81 65.78 21.22
N VAL A 213 12.53 66.50 20.13
CA VAL A 213 13.42 67.29 19.22
C VAL A 213 14.93 66.89 19.12
N ILE A 214 15.44 66.26 18.03
CA ILE A 214 15.91 66.81 16.69
C ILE A 214 17.39 67.32 16.70
N PRO A 215 18.23 67.27 15.62
CA PRO A 215 17.91 67.23 14.17
C PRO A 215 18.58 66.10 13.33
N ALA A 216 18.37 66.16 12.00
CA ALA A 216 18.75 65.14 11.01
C ALA A 216 19.91 65.57 10.06
N ALA A 217 20.44 64.59 9.31
CA ALA A 217 21.32 64.78 8.15
C ALA A 217 20.85 63.90 6.97
N GLN A 218 21.23 64.27 5.74
CA GLN A 218 20.72 63.67 4.50
C GLN A 218 21.49 62.41 4.08
N SER A 219 20.82 61.49 3.39
CA SER A 219 21.46 60.51 2.50
C SER A 219 20.65 60.36 1.20
N GLN A 220 21.34 60.06 0.09
CA GLN A 220 20.77 60.02 -1.25
C GLN A 220 20.30 58.61 -1.63
N ALA A 221 19.40 58.52 -2.61
CA ALA A 221 18.89 57.25 -3.11
C ALA A 221 19.97 56.44 -3.84
N THR A 222 20.05 55.14 -3.54
CA THR A 222 20.69 54.13 -4.39
C THR A 222 19.72 52.97 -4.59
N ALA A 223 19.73 52.37 -5.78
CA ALA A 223 18.77 51.31 -6.14
C ALA A 223 19.18 49.97 -5.50
N GLY A 224 18.57 49.64 -4.36
CA GLY A 224 18.74 48.35 -3.68
C GLY A 224 17.86 47.26 -4.29
N SER A 225 18.48 46.16 -4.75
CA SER A 225 17.78 44.98 -5.26
C SER A 225 16.84 44.37 -4.22
N SER A 226 15.59 44.10 -4.59
CA SER A 226 14.57 43.44 -3.76
C SER A 226 14.77 41.92 -3.66
N SER A 227 15.97 41.48 -3.26
CA SER A 227 16.33 40.06 -3.08
C SER A 227 15.78 39.43 -1.78
N GLY A 228 14.51 39.68 -1.48
CA GLY A 228 13.76 38.99 -0.42
C GLY A 228 13.16 37.67 -0.91
N PHE A 229 13.05 36.68 -0.02
CA PHE A 229 12.37 35.38 -0.27
C PHE A 229 12.90 34.53 -1.45
N LYS A 230 14.23 34.39 -1.55
CA LYS A 230 14.83 33.11 -1.96
C LYS A 230 15.61 32.48 -0.83
N ARG A 231 14.88 31.80 0.05
CA ARG A 231 15.43 30.72 0.87
C ARG A 231 14.36 29.65 1.09
N ARG A 232 14.24 28.75 0.10
CA ARG A 232 13.80 27.38 0.36
C ARG A 232 14.67 26.88 1.53
N LEU A 233 14.10 26.17 2.49
CA LEU A 233 14.90 25.56 3.56
C LEU A 233 15.74 24.45 2.95
N GLU A 234 16.89 24.82 2.41
CA GLU A 234 17.88 23.91 1.86
C GLU A 234 18.39 23.03 2.99
N ARG A 235 17.84 21.81 3.05
CA ARG A 235 18.33 20.76 3.94
C ARG A 235 19.82 20.56 3.68
N PRO A 236 20.63 20.34 4.72
CA PRO A 236 22.03 19.97 4.51
C PRO A 236 22.11 18.71 3.63
N PRO A 237 23.16 18.56 2.80
CA PRO A 237 23.35 17.39 1.96
C PRO A 237 23.13 16.10 2.73
N PHE A 238 22.39 15.16 2.14
CA PHE A 238 22.16 13.87 2.78
C PHE A 238 23.40 12.99 2.67
N ASP A 239 23.81 12.47 3.82
CA ASP A 239 24.79 11.40 3.93
C ASP A 239 24.07 10.20 4.57
N PRO A 240 23.76 9.14 3.79
CA PRO A 240 23.05 7.97 4.32
C PRO A 240 23.85 7.24 5.40
N ILE A 241 25.19 7.27 5.32
CA ILE A 241 26.07 6.61 6.28
C ILE A 241 26.09 7.36 7.60
N LYS A 242 26.06 8.70 7.56
CA LYS A 242 25.94 9.53 8.76
C LYS A 242 24.57 9.43 9.43
N GLU A 243 23.50 9.21 8.67
CA GLU A 243 22.13 9.22 9.22
C GLU A 243 21.62 7.83 9.65
N ASN A 244 21.94 6.77 8.90
CA ASN A 244 21.51 5.39 9.22
C ASN A 244 22.67 4.48 9.68
N GLY A 245 23.88 5.02 9.84
CA GLY A 245 25.09 4.28 10.22
C GLY A 245 25.76 3.52 9.05
N GLN A 246 26.91 2.92 9.32
CA GLN A 246 27.48 1.85 8.48
C GLN A 246 26.85 0.50 8.85
N PHE A 247 26.70 -0.41 7.89
CA PHE A 247 26.17 -1.75 8.11
C PHE A 247 27.30 -2.78 8.05
N PHE A 248 27.17 -3.88 8.81
CA PHE A 248 28.12 -5.00 8.86
C PHE A 248 29.53 -4.63 9.37
N VAL A 249 29.66 -3.54 10.12
CA VAL A 249 30.94 -3.11 10.71
C VAL A 249 31.47 -4.20 11.64
N GLY A 250 32.70 -4.65 11.40
CA GLY A 250 33.34 -5.71 12.19
C GLY A 250 32.86 -7.13 11.89
N TRP A 251 31.93 -7.33 10.94
CA TRP A 251 31.52 -8.67 10.50
C TRP A 251 32.62 -9.30 9.64
N THR A 252 32.96 -10.54 9.95
CA THR A 252 33.66 -11.43 8.99
C THR A 252 32.63 -12.04 8.04
N LYS A 253 33.08 -12.78 7.02
CA LYS A 253 32.15 -13.58 6.20
C LYS A 253 31.46 -14.62 7.09
N PRO A 254 30.12 -14.61 7.23
CA PRO A 254 29.38 -15.62 7.97
C PRO A 254 29.42 -16.96 7.23
N GLN A 255 29.19 -18.02 7.99
CA GLN A 255 29.02 -19.36 7.46
C GLN A 255 27.73 -19.46 6.65
N VAL A 256 26.63 -18.94 7.20
CA VAL A 256 25.37 -18.68 6.49
C VAL A 256 24.76 -17.39 7.02
N ALA A 257 24.23 -16.55 6.12
CA ALA A 257 23.45 -15.38 6.49
C ALA A 257 21.97 -15.56 6.10
N LEU A 258 21.08 -15.40 7.08
CA LEU A 258 19.64 -15.36 6.85
C LEU A 258 19.23 -13.92 6.59
N VAL A 259 18.54 -13.66 5.48
CA VAL A 259 18.03 -12.32 5.13
C VAL A 259 16.52 -12.35 5.17
N PHE A 260 15.91 -11.46 5.95
CA PHE A 260 14.48 -11.36 6.16
C PHE A 260 13.92 -10.04 5.64
N THR A 261 12.82 -10.13 4.88
CA THR A 261 11.93 -9.01 4.56
C THR A 261 10.47 -9.41 4.78
N GLY A 262 9.57 -8.45 4.63
CA GLY A 262 8.13 -8.65 4.67
C GLY A 262 7.43 -7.31 4.68
N ARG A 263 6.09 -7.34 4.68
CA ARG A 263 5.22 -6.16 4.66
C ARG A 263 5.69 -5.11 3.67
N GLN A 264 5.91 -5.56 2.44
CA GLN A 264 6.14 -4.66 1.32
C GLN A 264 4.89 -3.80 1.05
N ASP A 265 3.69 -4.26 1.42
CA ASP A 265 2.42 -3.51 1.36
C ASP A 265 2.16 -2.85 -0.02
N GLY A 266 2.73 -3.39 -1.10
CA GLY A 266 2.66 -2.87 -2.47
C GLY A 266 3.74 -1.87 -2.90
N TYR A 267 4.72 -1.53 -2.05
CA TYR A 267 5.75 -0.53 -2.34
C TYR A 267 6.88 -1.10 -3.21
N PHE A 268 6.84 -0.82 -4.52
CA PHE A 268 7.91 -1.12 -5.48
C PHE A 268 9.13 -0.22 -5.31
N GLU A 269 8.88 1.06 -4.99
CA GLU A 269 9.87 2.13 -4.96
C GLU A 269 10.20 2.57 -3.52
N PRO A 270 11.33 3.26 -3.29
CA PRO A 270 11.64 3.82 -1.97
C PRO A 270 10.56 4.81 -1.52
N CYS A 271 10.08 4.67 -0.28
CA CYS A 271 9.00 5.48 0.29
C CYS A 271 9.49 6.42 1.41
N GLY A 272 8.63 7.35 1.81
CA GLY A 272 8.72 8.03 3.09
C GLY A 272 9.60 9.28 3.17
N CYS A 273 9.89 9.67 4.41
CA CYS A 273 9.47 11.00 4.85
C CYS A 273 10.46 12.17 4.65
N ALA A 274 11.34 12.17 3.64
CA ALA A 274 12.34 13.25 3.53
C ALA A 274 12.91 13.56 2.11
N GLY A 275 12.25 13.13 1.04
CA GLY A 275 12.66 13.36 -0.36
C GLY A 275 13.58 12.27 -0.92
N LYS A 276 13.74 12.20 -2.26
CA LYS A 276 14.26 11.02 -3.00
C LYS A 276 15.52 10.36 -2.41
N GLU A 277 16.52 11.15 -2.04
CA GLU A 277 17.77 10.62 -1.46
C GLU A 277 17.54 9.97 -0.08
N ARG A 278 16.62 10.53 0.72
CA ARG A 278 16.32 10.13 2.10
C ARG A 278 15.15 9.15 2.24
N MET A 279 14.42 8.86 1.16
CA MET A 279 13.44 7.78 1.10
C MET A 279 14.10 6.42 1.39
N LYS A 280 13.34 5.44 1.89
CA LYS A 280 13.81 4.11 2.33
C LYS A 280 13.04 3.00 1.61
N GLY A 281 13.67 1.86 1.36
CA GLY A 281 12.99 0.68 0.79
C GLY A 281 13.08 0.56 -0.73
N GLY A 282 12.05 -0.02 -1.32
CA GLY A 282 11.96 -0.33 -2.75
C GLY A 282 12.71 -1.61 -3.16
N LEU A 283 12.12 -2.36 -4.09
CA LEU A 283 12.69 -3.60 -4.64
C LEU A 283 14.07 -3.37 -5.27
N SER A 284 14.24 -2.23 -5.96
CA SER A 284 15.49 -1.81 -6.60
C SER A 284 16.70 -1.87 -5.67
N ARG A 285 16.61 -1.18 -4.52
CA ARG A 285 17.67 -1.13 -3.52
C ARG A 285 17.83 -2.45 -2.78
N ARG A 286 16.72 -3.16 -2.53
CA ARG A 286 16.73 -4.50 -1.92
C ARG A 286 17.52 -5.50 -2.76
N HIS A 287 17.30 -5.52 -4.08
CA HIS A 287 18.05 -6.38 -4.99
C HIS A 287 19.55 -6.05 -4.96
N THR A 288 19.92 -4.77 -5.11
CA THR A 288 21.33 -4.33 -5.06
C THR A 288 22.00 -4.70 -3.73
N MET A 289 21.33 -4.55 -2.59
CA MET A 289 21.84 -4.93 -1.27
C MET A 289 22.13 -6.44 -1.18
N ILE A 290 21.17 -7.28 -1.59
CA ILE A 290 21.32 -8.75 -1.56
C ILE A 290 22.39 -9.20 -2.56
N ARG A 291 22.44 -8.61 -3.76
CA ARG A 291 23.47 -8.88 -4.76
C ARG A 291 24.87 -8.54 -4.23
N GLN A 292 25.06 -7.39 -3.58
CA GLN A 292 26.34 -7.00 -2.98
C GLN A 292 26.81 -7.98 -1.88
N LEU A 293 25.90 -8.58 -1.11
CA LEU A 293 26.25 -9.63 -0.15
C LEU A 293 26.66 -10.95 -0.83
N ARG A 294 25.99 -11.34 -1.93
CA ARG A 294 26.41 -12.49 -2.76
C ARG A 294 27.75 -12.25 -3.46
N GLU A 295 28.03 -11.02 -3.91
CA GLU A 295 29.30 -10.62 -4.53
C GLU A 295 30.47 -10.63 -3.52
N GLN A 296 30.20 -10.38 -2.24
CA GLN A 296 31.14 -10.65 -1.13
C GLN A 296 31.29 -12.16 -0.83
N GLY A 297 30.62 -13.03 -1.57
CA GLY A 297 30.67 -14.48 -1.45
C GLY A 297 29.97 -15.03 -0.20
N TRP A 298 29.05 -14.28 0.42
CA TRP A 298 28.30 -14.76 1.59
C TRP A 298 27.27 -15.82 1.17
N PRO A 299 27.19 -17.00 1.82
CA PRO A 299 26.11 -17.95 1.59
C PRO A 299 24.82 -17.38 2.20
N LEU A 300 23.85 -17.03 1.36
CA LEU A 300 22.59 -16.40 1.79
C LEU A 300 21.42 -17.37 1.72
N VAL A 301 20.51 -17.27 2.69
CA VAL A 301 19.14 -17.79 2.59
C VAL A 301 18.20 -16.59 2.74
N VAL A 302 17.50 -16.24 1.67
CA VAL A 302 16.68 -15.02 1.57
C VAL A 302 15.20 -15.38 1.70
N MET A 303 14.48 -14.74 2.61
CA MET A 303 13.14 -15.14 3.03
C MET A 303 12.20 -13.93 3.16
N ASP A 304 10.94 -14.09 2.75
CA ASP A 304 9.89 -13.09 2.97
C ASP A 304 8.77 -13.62 3.88
N VAL A 305 8.39 -12.83 4.88
CA VAL A 305 7.35 -13.19 5.88
C VAL A 305 5.93 -12.93 5.36
N GLY A 306 5.77 -12.32 4.17
CA GLY A 306 4.49 -12.02 3.56
C GLY A 306 3.99 -10.60 3.82
N GLY A 307 2.81 -10.27 3.29
CA GLY A 307 2.36 -8.90 3.16
C GLY A 307 3.01 -8.22 1.94
N LEU A 308 2.99 -8.90 0.80
CA LEU A 308 3.59 -8.41 -0.44
C LEU A 308 2.79 -7.24 -1.01
N ILE A 309 1.47 -7.31 -0.94
CA ILE A 309 0.55 -6.25 -1.38
C ILE A 309 -0.42 -5.78 -0.29
N LYS A 310 -1.16 -4.73 -0.64
CA LYS A 310 -2.27 -4.18 0.12
C LYS A 310 -3.40 -3.79 -0.84
N GLY A 311 -4.64 -3.81 -0.34
CA GLY A 311 -5.82 -3.47 -1.11
C GLY A 311 -6.40 -4.64 -1.91
N PHE A 312 -7.10 -4.32 -3.01
CA PHE A 312 -7.79 -5.29 -3.86
C PHE A 312 -7.99 -4.72 -5.27
N GLY A 313 -8.37 -5.58 -6.22
CA GLY A 313 -8.68 -5.21 -7.60
C GLY A 313 -7.49 -5.33 -8.55
N LYS A 314 -7.75 -5.10 -9.84
CA LYS A 314 -6.86 -5.49 -10.95
C LYS A 314 -5.47 -4.86 -10.89
N GLN A 315 -5.33 -3.64 -10.38
CA GLN A 315 -4.01 -3.04 -10.16
C GLN A 315 -3.23 -3.77 -9.06
N THR A 316 -3.86 -4.11 -7.94
CA THR A 316 -3.23 -4.91 -6.86
C THR A 316 -2.87 -6.31 -7.35
N GLU A 317 -3.70 -6.94 -8.19
CA GLU A 317 -3.42 -8.23 -8.82
C GLU A 317 -2.16 -8.20 -9.71
N VAL A 318 -2.07 -7.20 -10.60
CA VAL A 318 -0.89 -6.95 -11.46
C VAL A 318 0.36 -6.65 -10.61
N LYS A 319 0.23 -5.77 -9.61
CA LYS A 319 1.30 -5.41 -8.68
C LYS A 319 1.81 -6.61 -7.88
N PHE A 320 0.93 -7.53 -7.50
CA PHE A 320 1.29 -8.78 -6.82
C PHE A 320 2.07 -9.73 -7.72
N GLN A 321 1.58 -10.02 -8.93
CA GLN A 321 2.27 -10.87 -9.91
C GLN A 321 3.72 -10.38 -10.16
N VAL A 322 3.87 -9.09 -10.50
CA VAL A 322 5.20 -8.52 -10.78
C VAL A 322 6.06 -8.43 -9.50
N THR A 323 5.47 -8.35 -8.30
CA THR A 323 6.23 -8.48 -7.04
C THR A 323 6.83 -9.87 -6.90
N VAL A 324 6.04 -10.94 -7.13
CA VAL A 324 6.54 -12.32 -7.01
C VAL A 324 7.66 -12.57 -8.02
N ASP A 325 7.50 -12.13 -9.26
CA ASP A 325 8.54 -12.30 -10.29
C ASP A 325 9.79 -11.46 -10.02
N ALA A 326 9.66 -10.32 -9.32
CA ALA A 326 10.79 -9.57 -8.77
C ALA A 326 11.51 -10.34 -7.64
N LEU A 327 10.78 -10.96 -6.71
CA LEU A 327 11.36 -11.80 -5.65
C LEU A 327 12.08 -13.03 -6.24
N ARG A 328 11.57 -13.61 -7.33
CA ARG A 328 12.24 -14.69 -8.09
C ARG A 328 13.59 -14.24 -8.64
N VAL A 329 13.65 -13.07 -9.29
CA VAL A 329 14.90 -12.51 -9.81
C VAL A 329 15.88 -12.14 -8.69
N ILE A 330 15.38 -11.70 -7.52
CA ILE A 330 16.21 -11.50 -6.33
C ILE A 330 16.69 -12.86 -5.74
N GLY A 331 16.07 -13.98 -6.09
CA GLY A 331 16.42 -15.31 -5.61
C GLY A 331 16.03 -15.50 -4.14
N TYR A 332 14.73 -15.44 -3.85
CA TYR A 332 14.17 -15.82 -2.55
C TYR A 332 14.04 -17.35 -2.45
N GLU A 333 14.41 -17.87 -1.28
CA GLU A 333 14.41 -19.31 -0.96
C GLU A 333 13.16 -19.76 -0.20
N ALA A 334 12.43 -18.82 0.40
CA ALA A 334 11.11 -19.06 0.99
C ALA A 334 10.26 -17.78 0.99
N ILE A 335 9.01 -17.88 0.58
CA ILE A 335 8.03 -16.78 0.60
C ILE A 335 6.77 -17.25 1.32
N ASN A 336 6.32 -16.53 2.33
CA ASN A 336 5.00 -16.72 2.93
C ASN A 336 3.94 -15.85 2.23
N LEU A 337 2.67 -16.27 2.25
CA LEU A 337 1.54 -15.43 1.85
C LEU A 337 0.90 -14.83 3.10
N GLY A 338 0.89 -13.50 3.19
CA GLY A 338 0.25 -12.78 4.29
C GLY A 338 -1.26 -12.63 4.10
N HIS A 339 -1.95 -12.18 5.14
CA HIS A 339 -3.40 -12.01 5.21
C HIS A 339 -3.97 -11.07 4.13
N ASN A 340 -3.18 -10.10 3.66
CA ASN A 340 -3.56 -9.25 2.52
C ASN A 340 -3.37 -9.94 1.18
N ASP A 341 -2.30 -10.71 1.03
CA ASP A 341 -2.02 -11.48 -0.19
C ASP A 341 -3.12 -12.54 -0.40
N LEU A 342 -3.51 -13.23 0.68
CA LEU A 342 -4.55 -14.28 0.67
C LEU A 342 -5.99 -13.75 0.45
N ARG A 343 -6.20 -12.43 0.42
CA ARG A 343 -7.46 -11.81 -0.01
C ARG A 343 -7.60 -11.75 -1.54
N LEU A 344 -6.54 -12.02 -2.30
CA LEU A 344 -6.58 -12.11 -3.76
C LEU A 344 -7.31 -13.37 -4.25
N PRO A 345 -7.85 -13.38 -5.49
CA PRO A 345 -8.53 -14.54 -6.06
C PRO A 345 -7.62 -15.78 -6.11
N ALA A 346 -8.12 -16.94 -5.66
CA ALA A 346 -7.33 -18.17 -5.65
C ALA A 346 -6.75 -18.60 -7.02
N PRO A 347 -7.38 -18.33 -8.19
CA PRO A 347 -6.75 -18.57 -9.49
C PRO A 347 -5.47 -17.75 -9.73
N LEU A 348 -5.37 -16.52 -9.19
CA LEU A 348 -4.16 -15.70 -9.27
C LEU A 348 -3.10 -16.16 -8.26
N LEU A 349 -3.53 -16.54 -7.05
CA LEU A 349 -2.63 -17.16 -6.07
C LEU A 349 -2.02 -18.44 -6.67
N LEU A 350 -2.85 -19.28 -7.31
CA LEU A 350 -2.40 -20.47 -8.03
C LEU A 350 -1.40 -20.13 -9.16
N SER A 351 -1.64 -19.10 -9.97
CA SER A 351 -0.72 -18.76 -11.06
C SER A 351 0.63 -18.22 -10.60
N VAL A 352 0.73 -17.65 -9.37
CA VAL A 352 2.04 -17.28 -8.79
C VAL A 352 2.71 -18.42 -8.03
N VAL A 353 1.98 -19.26 -7.28
CA VAL A 353 2.58 -20.32 -6.46
C VAL A 353 2.86 -21.61 -7.24
N ALA A 354 2.29 -21.79 -8.44
CA ALA A 354 2.57 -22.95 -9.28
C ALA A 354 4.05 -23.01 -9.70
N PRO A 355 4.71 -24.19 -9.63
CA PRO A 355 6.04 -24.45 -10.16
C PRO A 355 6.25 -23.96 -11.60
N VAL A 356 7.26 -23.14 -11.82
CA VAL A 356 7.67 -22.70 -13.17
C VAL A 356 8.69 -23.69 -13.73
N GLY A 357 8.25 -24.50 -14.70
CA GLY A 357 9.10 -25.50 -15.35
C GLY A 357 9.41 -26.70 -14.43
N GLN A 358 10.67 -26.82 -13.99
CA GLN A 358 11.13 -27.91 -13.11
C GLN A 358 11.47 -27.45 -11.69
N GLN A 359 11.39 -26.15 -11.37
CA GLN A 359 11.72 -25.65 -10.04
C GLN A 359 10.52 -25.75 -9.10
N GLN A 360 10.76 -26.26 -7.89
CA GLN A 360 9.75 -26.29 -6.82
C GLN A 360 9.40 -24.87 -6.39
N SER A 361 8.12 -24.65 -6.07
CA SER A 361 7.60 -23.37 -5.60
C SER A 361 8.41 -22.82 -4.42
N GLU A 362 8.71 -21.53 -4.50
CA GLU A 362 9.35 -20.75 -3.44
C GLU A 362 8.40 -20.56 -2.24
N PHE A 363 7.10 -20.79 -2.44
CA PHE A 363 6.08 -20.55 -1.42
C PHE A 363 6.00 -21.65 -0.36
N VAL A 364 5.91 -21.21 0.90
CA VAL A 364 5.83 -22.09 2.07
C VAL A 364 4.71 -21.66 3.00
N SER A 365 3.92 -22.62 3.49
CA SER A 365 2.97 -22.43 4.61
C SER A 365 2.57 -23.77 5.20
N ALA A 366 2.71 -23.93 6.52
CA ALA A 366 2.25 -25.13 7.22
C ALA A 366 0.71 -25.18 7.36
N ASN A 367 0.05 -24.01 7.42
CA ASN A 367 -1.34 -23.92 7.89
C ASN A 367 -2.30 -23.12 6.97
N VAL A 368 -1.87 -22.75 5.77
CA VAL A 368 -2.73 -22.26 4.67
C VAL A 368 -2.53 -23.14 3.45
N ALA A 369 -3.59 -23.58 2.79
CA ALA A 369 -3.53 -24.31 1.53
C ALA A 369 -4.49 -23.73 0.49
N LEU A 370 -4.10 -23.77 -0.79
CA LEU A 370 -5.01 -23.44 -1.90
C LEU A 370 -5.98 -24.61 -2.11
N PHE A 371 -7.28 -24.32 -2.10
CA PHE A 371 -8.41 -25.24 -2.20
C PHE A 371 -8.53 -26.27 -1.06
N ASP A 372 -7.54 -27.15 -0.87
CA ASP A 372 -7.49 -28.13 0.24
C ASP A 372 -6.07 -28.66 0.50
N PHE A 373 -5.76 -29.05 1.74
CA PHE A 373 -4.47 -29.61 2.14
C PHE A 373 -4.13 -30.97 1.49
N SER A 374 -5.11 -31.73 0.97
CA SER A 374 -4.85 -32.95 0.19
C SER A 374 -4.65 -32.69 -1.31
N ALA A 375 -5.04 -31.51 -1.79
CA ALA A 375 -4.96 -31.11 -3.19
C ALA A 375 -3.80 -30.13 -3.49
N ASP A 376 -3.39 -29.32 -2.50
CA ASP A 376 -2.32 -28.33 -2.64
C ASP A 376 -0.93 -28.97 -2.68
N GLN A 377 -0.52 -29.31 -3.90
CA GLN A 377 0.83 -29.78 -4.25
C GLN A 377 1.78 -28.63 -4.60
N TRP A 378 1.35 -27.38 -4.43
CA TRP A 378 2.05 -26.19 -4.92
C TRP A 378 2.79 -25.49 -3.80
N MET A 379 2.12 -25.19 -2.69
CA MET A 379 2.78 -24.62 -1.51
C MET A 379 3.42 -25.71 -0.65
N SER A 380 4.70 -25.54 -0.36
CA SER A 380 5.44 -26.46 0.51
C SER A 380 4.98 -26.28 1.97
N ARG A 381 4.78 -27.37 2.73
CA ARG A 381 4.47 -27.24 4.16
C ARG A 381 5.68 -26.77 4.99
N TYR A 382 6.88 -27.09 4.51
CA TYR A 382 8.17 -26.59 4.96
C TYR A 382 9.18 -26.72 3.80
N ARG A 383 10.30 -26.01 3.89
CA ARG A 383 11.45 -26.13 2.98
C ARG A 383 12.72 -26.37 3.81
N VAL A 384 13.72 -27.03 3.24
CA VAL A 384 15.05 -27.17 3.84
C VAL A 384 16.08 -26.73 2.80
N VAL A 385 16.86 -25.71 3.12
CA VAL A 385 17.77 -25.03 2.19
C VAL A 385 19.19 -25.22 2.69
N GLU A 386 20.09 -25.78 1.88
CA GLU A 386 21.50 -25.94 2.25
C GLU A 386 22.33 -24.73 1.79
N ALA A 387 22.93 -24.02 2.73
CA ALA A 387 23.81 -22.88 2.46
C ALA A 387 25.01 -22.91 3.42
N GLY A 388 26.23 -22.81 2.86
CA GLY A 388 27.46 -22.72 3.66
C GLY A 388 27.77 -23.94 4.54
N GLY A 389 27.20 -25.10 4.24
CA GLY A 389 27.31 -26.31 5.08
C GLY A 389 26.37 -26.34 6.28
N LYS A 390 25.34 -25.48 6.32
CA LYS A 390 24.19 -25.59 7.23
C LYS A 390 22.91 -25.81 6.43
N ARG A 391 22.00 -26.60 6.99
CA ARG A 391 20.64 -26.82 6.48
C ARG A 391 19.69 -25.93 7.26
N VAL A 392 19.10 -24.95 6.60
CA VAL A 392 18.13 -24.01 7.17
C VAL A 392 16.73 -24.56 6.92
N GLY A 393 16.04 -24.95 7.99
CA GLY A 393 14.70 -25.50 7.97
C GLY A 393 13.66 -24.41 8.17
N ILE A 394 12.86 -24.14 7.14
CA ILE A 394 11.96 -23.00 7.08
C ILE A 394 10.51 -23.50 7.02
N THR A 395 9.66 -22.94 7.86
CA THR A 395 8.21 -23.06 7.72
C THR A 395 7.55 -21.71 7.97
N ALA A 396 6.34 -21.51 7.44
CA ALA A 396 5.55 -20.32 7.70
C ALA A 396 4.18 -20.63 8.27
N ILE A 397 3.58 -19.66 8.97
CA ILE A 397 2.19 -19.69 9.42
C ILE A 397 1.48 -18.35 9.16
N LEU A 398 0.16 -18.44 8.99
CA LEU A 398 -0.79 -17.35 9.15
C LEU A 398 -1.47 -17.48 10.52
N GLY A 399 -1.50 -16.40 11.30
CA GLY A 399 -2.14 -16.36 12.61
C GLY A 399 -3.66 -16.58 12.55
N LYS A 400 -4.19 -17.29 13.54
CA LYS A 400 -5.60 -17.61 13.71
C LYS A 400 -6.49 -16.36 13.86
N GLY A 401 -5.93 -15.25 14.33
CA GLY A 401 -6.58 -13.94 14.26
C GLY A 401 -6.83 -13.53 12.80
N TYR A 402 -5.80 -13.49 11.97
CA TYR A 402 -5.87 -13.04 10.58
C TYR A 402 -6.63 -14.01 9.65
N GLN A 403 -6.59 -15.32 9.92
CA GLN A 403 -7.46 -16.31 9.26
C GLN A 403 -8.94 -15.88 9.28
N GLN A 404 -9.41 -15.32 10.41
CA GLN A 404 -10.79 -14.88 10.59
C GLN A 404 -11.13 -13.60 9.82
N GLU A 405 -10.15 -12.88 9.26
CA GLU A 405 -10.36 -11.69 8.44
C GLU A 405 -10.34 -11.95 6.92
N ILE A 406 -10.08 -13.19 6.47
CA ILE A 406 -10.03 -13.55 5.06
C ILE A 406 -11.42 -14.04 4.62
N ARG A 407 -11.88 -13.63 3.42
CA ARG A 407 -13.19 -13.97 2.86
C ARG A 407 -13.04 -14.61 1.48
N ASN A 408 -12.19 -15.63 1.43
CA ASN A 408 -11.85 -16.38 0.23
C ASN A 408 -12.26 -17.85 0.46
N PRO A 409 -13.31 -18.37 -0.21
CA PRO A 409 -13.82 -19.73 0.01
C PRO A 409 -12.93 -20.82 -0.58
N ASP A 410 -12.01 -20.44 -1.48
CA ASP A 410 -11.06 -21.33 -2.16
C ASP A 410 -9.76 -21.51 -1.35
N LEU A 411 -9.75 -21.20 -0.05
CA LEU A 411 -8.62 -21.40 0.86
C LEU A 411 -9.00 -22.33 2.02
N ALA A 412 -8.13 -23.30 2.28
CA ALA A 412 -8.20 -24.14 3.46
C ALA A 412 -7.22 -23.64 4.55
N PHE A 413 -7.70 -23.56 5.79
CA PHE A 413 -6.93 -23.12 6.95
C PHE A 413 -6.84 -24.23 7.99
N MET A 414 -5.68 -24.34 8.64
CA MET A 414 -5.44 -25.22 9.78
C MET A 414 -5.06 -24.37 11.00
N ASP A 415 -5.33 -24.88 12.20
CA ASP A 415 -4.84 -24.23 13.42
C ASP A 415 -3.30 -24.17 13.38
N PRO A 416 -2.67 -22.99 13.63
CA PRO A 416 -1.21 -22.86 13.58
C PRO A 416 -0.48 -23.85 14.49
N GLU A 417 -1.02 -24.17 15.66
CA GLU A 417 -0.42 -25.09 16.62
C GLU A 417 -0.51 -26.53 16.15
N GLU A 418 -1.65 -26.93 15.58
CA GLU A 418 -1.86 -28.27 15.01
C GLU A 418 -0.95 -28.50 13.79
N ALA A 419 -0.76 -27.46 12.97
CA ALA A 419 0.13 -27.51 11.81
C ALA A 419 1.60 -27.63 12.23
N LEU A 420 2.07 -26.76 13.15
CA LEU A 420 3.46 -26.80 13.63
C LEU A 420 3.78 -28.11 14.36
N ALA A 421 2.84 -28.69 15.11
CA ALA A 421 3.02 -29.99 15.76
C ALA A 421 3.32 -31.14 14.77
N LYS A 422 2.84 -31.05 13.52
CA LYS A 422 3.10 -32.04 12.45
C LYS A 422 4.46 -31.83 11.78
N ILE A 423 4.91 -30.57 11.68
CA ILE A 423 6.06 -30.14 10.86
C ILE A 423 7.36 -30.01 11.66
N VAL A 424 7.31 -29.49 12.89
CA VAL A 424 8.50 -29.27 13.73
C VAL A 424 9.35 -30.55 13.92
N PRO A 425 8.78 -31.75 14.18
CA PRO A 425 9.58 -32.98 14.28
C PRO A 425 10.31 -33.36 12.97
N GLN A 426 9.76 -32.98 11.81
CA GLN A 426 10.33 -33.25 10.50
C GLN A 426 11.48 -32.28 10.20
N LEU A 427 11.30 -30.99 10.52
CA LEU A 427 12.36 -30.00 10.42
C LEU A 427 13.53 -30.33 11.36
N LYS A 428 13.25 -30.68 12.62
CA LYS A 428 14.24 -31.00 13.66
C LYS A 428 15.19 -32.16 13.30
N SER A 429 14.78 -33.07 12.40
CA SER A 429 15.63 -34.17 11.93
C SER A 429 16.42 -33.85 10.66
N GLN A 430 16.09 -32.75 9.97
CA GLN A 430 16.63 -32.41 8.64
C GLN A 430 17.39 -31.08 8.59
N ALA A 431 17.24 -30.22 9.60
CA ALA A 431 17.82 -28.88 9.63
C ALA A 431 18.66 -28.62 10.88
N ASP A 432 19.66 -27.76 10.73
CA ASP A 432 20.61 -27.33 11.78
C ASP A 432 20.22 -25.97 12.38
N ILE A 433 19.41 -25.18 11.64
CA ILE A 433 18.80 -23.91 12.07
C ILE A 433 17.33 -23.95 11.67
N LEU A 434 16.41 -23.78 12.63
CA LEU A 434 14.96 -23.77 12.38
C LEU A 434 14.40 -22.34 12.43
N VAL A 435 13.62 -21.98 11.41
CA VAL A 435 13.06 -20.65 11.17
C VAL A 435 11.54 -20.74 11.03
N LEU A 436 10.83 -19.91 11.79
CA LEU A 436 9.39 -19.68 11.64
C LEU A 436 9.16 -18.30 11.05
N LEU A 437 8.47 -18.23 9.91
CA LEU A 437 7.94 -17.01 9.32
C LEU A 437 6.46 -16.89 9.74
N ALA A 438 6.07 -15.82 10.44
CA ALA A 438 4.72 -15.66 10.96
C ALA A 438 4.07 -14.37 10.44
N ASP A 439 2.99 -14.51 9.66
CA ASP A 439 2.05 -13.40 9.51
C ASP A 439 0.98 -13.52 10.60
N ALA A 440 1.28 -12.97 11.77
CA ALA A 440 0.45 -13.08 12.98
C ALA A 440 0.76 -11.92 13.95
N ALA A 441 -0.16 -11.64 14.86
CA ALA A 441 0.10 -10.74 15.98
C ALA A 441 1.22 -11.28 16.90
N ASP A 442 2.02 -10.39 17.48
CA ASP A 442 3.19 -10.75 18.30
C ASP A 442 2.80 -11.70 19.45
N GLU A 443 1.68 -11.48 20.16
CA GLU A 443 1.27 -12.37 21.25
C GLU A 443 0.93 -13.80 20.80
N GLU A 444 0.37 -13.97 19.59
CA GLU A 444 0.06 -15.29 19.04
C GLU A 444 1.35 -16.00 18.59
N ALA A 445 2.21 -15.30 17.86
CA ALA A 445 3.49 -15.84 17.38
C ALA A 445 4.40 -16.25 18.56
N PHE A 446 4.46 -15.44 19.62
CA PHE A 446 5.26 -15.75 20.82
C PHE A 446 4.68 -16.95 21.59
N ALA A 447 3.35 -17.10 21.64
CA ALA A 447 2.72 -18.25 22.29
C ALA A 447 3.02 -19.57 21.55
N LEU A 448 3.06 -19.55 20.22
CA LEU A 448 3.47 -20.71 19.42
C LEU A 448 4.93 -21.08 19.66
N VAL A 449 5.86 -20.11 19.62
CA VAL A 449 7.29 -20.36 19.85
C VAL A 449 7.57 -20.88 21.27
N LYS A 450 6.80 -20.45 22.29
CA LYS A 450 6.89 -21.02 23.65
C LYS A 450 6.47 -22.50 23.73
N LYS A 451 5.66 -22.98 22.78
CA LYS A 451 5.26 -24.40 22.66
C LYS A 451 6.21 -25.21 21.75
N PHE A 452 6.85 -24.54 20.79
CA PHE A 452 7.82 -25.14 19.86
C PHE A 452 9.21 -24.48 20.02
N PRO A 453 9.89 -24.69 21.17
CA PRO A 453 11.18 -24.07 21.49
C PRO A 453 12.34 -24.54 20.59
N GLU A 454 12.09 -25.48 19.68
CA GLU A 454 12.96 -25.85 18.56
C GLU A 454 13.33 -24.68 17.63
N PHE A 455 12.47 -23.66 17.48
CA PHE A 455 12.74 -22.56 16.56
C PHE A 455 13.88 -21.67 17.06
N ASN A 456 14.94 -21.52 16.24
CA ASN A 456 16.05 -20.62 16.51
C ASN A 456 15.69 -19.16 16.20
N VAL A 457 14.85 -18.94 15.18
CA VAL A 457 14.41 -17.61 14.74
C VAL A 457 12.90 -17.60 14.52
N LEU A 458 12.24 -16.57 15.04
CA LEU A 458 10.91 -16.13 14.65
C LEU A 458 11.06 -14.82 13.87
N ALA A 459 10.60 -14.80 12.62
CA ALA A 459 10.39 -13.57 11.86
C ALA A 459 8.89 -13.30 11.75
N THR A 460 8.46 -12.06 12.05
CA THR A 460 7.04 -11.71 12.18
C THR A 460 6.69 -10.37 11.53
N THR A 461 5.44 -10.23 11.10
CA THR A 461 4.89 -9.06 10.39
C THR A 461 4.37 -7.95 11.33
N ASP A 462 4.03 -8.29 12.58
CA ASP A 462 3.67 -7.31 13.61
C ASP A 462 4.90 -6.51 14.11
N GLY A 463 4.68 -5.58 15.03
CA GLY A 463 5.73 -4.83 15.71
C GLY A 463 6.00 -3.43 15.12
N PRO A 464 7.22 -2.87 15.31
CA PRO A 464 7.53 -1.48 14.95
C PRO A 464 7.76 -1.30 13.45
N ALA A 465 7.28 -0.18 12.90
CA ALA A 465 7.36 0.14 11.46
C ALA A 465 8.78 0.23 10.88
N GLU A 466 9.80 0.47 11.72
CA GLU A 466 11.20 0.22 11.40
C GLU A 466 11.72 -0.83 12.39
N PRO A 467 12.45 -1.88 11.95
CA PRO A 467 12.92 -2.92 12.86
C PRO A 467 13.77 -2.40 14.02
N PRO A 468 13.90 -3.14 15.13
CA PRO A 468 14.88 -2.85 16.18
C PRO A 468 16.31 -2.72 15.61
N GLY A 469 17.09 -1.77 16.10
CA GLY A 469 18.51 -1.64 15.71
C GLY A 469 19.41 -2.74 16.30
N SER A 470 18.97 -3.37 17.39
CA SER A 470 19.70 -4.39 18.15
C SER A 470 18.88 -5.68 18.28
N PRO A 471 19.54 -6.85 18.45
CA PRO A 471 18.86 -8.14 18.53
C PRO A 471 17.90 -8.21 19.72
N ARG A 472 16.75 -8.87 19.50
CA ARG A 472 15.76 -9.19 20.53
C ARG A 472 15.46 -10.69 20.52
N PHE A 473 14.90 -11.18 21.61
CA PHE A 473 14.46 -12.57 21.77
C PHE A 473 12.97 -12.59 22.12
N VAL A 474 12.27 -13.65 21.73
CA VAL A 474 10.90 -13.90 22.20
C VAL A 474 10.95 -14.09 23.73
N PRO A 475 10.16 -13.35 24.53
CA PRO A 475 10.26 -13.39 25.99
C PRO A 475 10.22 -14.80 26.56
N ASP A 476 11.00 -15.08 27.61
CA ASP A 476 11.14 -16.40 28.26
C ASP A 476 11.76 -17.52 27.39
N THR A 477 12.27 -17.21 26.19
CA THR A 477 12.88 -18.21 25.27
C THR A 477 14.33 -17.86 24.90
N LYS A 478 14.94 -18.71 24.05
CA LYS A 478 16.20 -18.41 23.35
C LYS A 478 16.00 -18.11 21.85
N THR A 479 14.76 -18.05 21.38
CA THR A 479 14.43 -17.81 19.97
C THR A 479 14.63 -16.33 19.64
N LEU A 480 15.44 -16.05 18.62
CA LEU A 480 15.68 -14.69 18.17
C LEU A 480 14.43 -14.13 17.49
N LEU A 481 14.08 -12.88 17.79
CA LEU A 481 12.92 -12.18 17.25
C LEU A 481 13.34 -11.19 16.17
N VAL A 482 12.77 -11.35 14.97
CA VAL A 482 12.94 -10.49 13.80
C VAL A 482 11.60 -9.85 13.44
N HIS A 483 11.44 -8.59 13.82
CA HIS A 483 10.39 -7.73 13.23
C HIS A 483 10.87 -7.24 11.86
N VAL A 484 10.06 -7.40 10.81
CA VAL A 484 10.46 -7.00 9.44
C VAL A 484 10.23 -5.51 9.13
N GLY A 485 9.39 -4.83 9.91
CA GLY A 485 9.02 -3.44 9.69
C GLY A 485 7.88 -3.27 8.68
N GLU A 486 7.79 -2.08 8.08
CA GLU A 486 6.74 -1.72 7.13
C GLU A 486 7.30 -1.21 5.78
N LYS A 487 6.47 -1.32 4.74
CA LYS A 487 6.70 -0.83 3.36
C LYS A 487 7.98 -1.37 2.72
N GLY A 488 8.53 -2.47 3.24
CA GLY A 488 9.84 -3.00 2.86
C GLY A 488 10.98 -1.97 3.00
N MET A 489 10.91 -1.01 3.94
CA MET A 489 11.92 0.04 4.14
C MET A 489 13.31 -0.49 4.55
N ALA A 490 13.34 -1.68 5.11
CA ALA A 490 14.52 -2.32 5.67
C ALA A 490 14.55 -3.82 5.33
N ALA A 491 15.70 -4.44 5.57
CA ALA A 491 15.84 -5.88 5.75
C ALA A 491 16.51 -6.16 7.10
N VAL A 492 16.32 -7.35 7.64
CA VAL A 492 17.08 -7.83 8.80
C VAL A 492 17.97 -8.99 8.36
N VAL A 493 19.26 -8.93 8.71
CA VAL A 493 20.26 -9.94 8.35
C VAL A 493 20.82 -10.56 9.62
N LEU A 494 20.81 -11.90 9.67
CA LEU A 494 21.40 -12.70 10.74
C LEU A 494 22.59 -13.49 10.19
N GLY A 495 23.82 -13.13 10.53
CA GLY A 495 25.00 -13.91 10.18
C GLY A 495 25.26 -14.99 11.23
N PHE A 496 25.31 -16.26 10.85
CA PHE A 496 25.67 -17.38 11.73
C PHE A 496 27.15 -17.75 11.50
N TYR A 497 27.84 -18.13 12.58
CA TYR A 497 29.27 -18.42 12.60
C TYR A 497 29.57 -19.68 13.43
N ASP A 498 30.62 -20.43 13.09
CA ASP A 498 31.10 -21.56 13.91
C ASP A 498 31.83 -21.11 15.21
N ASN A 499 31.97 -19.80 15.46
CA ASN A 499 32.60 -19.30 16.69
C ASN A 499 31.65 -19.49 17.89
N PRO A 500 31.97 -20.34 18.89
CA PRO A 500 31.07 -20.58 20.02
C PRO A 500 30.86 -19.36 20.92
N ASP A 501 31.80 -18.41 20.94
CA ASP A 501 31.68 -17.18 21.72
C ASP A 501 30.79 -16.13 21.02
N GLN A 502 30.67 -16.19 19.69
CA GLN A 502 29.92 -15.26 18.84
C GLN A 502 29.12 -16.01 17.74
N PRO A 503 28.16 -16.89 18.09
CA PRO A 503 27.58 -17.84 17.12
C PRO A 503 26.63 -17.20 16.10
N VAL A 504 26.18 -15.96 16.36
CA VAL A 504 25.26 -15.18 15.52
C VAL A 504 25.65 -13.70 15.58
N ALA A 505 25.33 -12.92 14.55
CA ALA A 505 25.30 -11.45 14.59
C ALA A 505 24.00 -10.94 13.95
N TYR A 506 23.51 -9.79 14.41
CA TYR A 506 22.25 -9.17 13.97
C TYR A 506 22.53 -7.80 13.33
N GLN A 507 22.02 -7.56 12.13
CA GLN A 507 22.08 -6.26 11.47
C GLN A 507 20.72 -5.91 10.87
N ARG A 508 20.12 -4.82 11.35
CA ARG A 508 19.09 -4.10 10.61
C ARG A 508 19.75 -3.30 9.49
N VAL A 509 19.29 -3.48 8.25
CA VAL A 509 19.80 -2.80 7.06
C VAL A 509 18.70 -1.88 6.53
N ILE A 510 18.93 -0.56 6.59
CA ILE A 510 18.01 0.42 6.00
C ILE A 510 18.33 0.58 4.51
N LEU A 511 17.31 0.46 3.65
CA LEU A 511 17.48 0.52 2.20
C LEU A 511 17.47 1.98 1.70
N ASP A 512 18.47 2.75 2.11
CA ASP A 512 18.69 4.15 1.73
C ASP A 512 19.49 4.31 0.42
N SER A 513 19.78 5.56 0.01
CA SER A 513 20.44 5.88 -1.26
C SER A 513 21.88 5.38 -1.42
N ARG A 514 22.50 4.74 -0.42
CA ARG A 514 23.80 4.07 -0.60
C ARG A 514 23.74 2.91 -1.60
N TYR A 515 22.55 2.34 -1.79
CA TYR A 515 22.30 1.25 -2.73
C TYR A 515 21.87 1.83 -4.09
N PRO A 516 22.70 1.75 -5.15
CA PRO A 516 22.29 2.19 -6.48
C PRO A 516 21.16 1.34 -7.06
N ASP A 517 20.41 1.92 -7.99
CA ASP A 517 19.26 1.27 -8.61
C ASP A 517 19.63 0.03 -9.43
N SER A 518 18.76 -0.98 -9.39
CA SER A 518 18.92 -2.25 -10.11
C SER A 518 18.29 -2.17 -11.51
N PRO A 519 19.05 -2.49 -12.58
CA PRO A 519 18.50 -2.59 -13.94
C PRO A 519 17.38 -3.64 -14.07
N GLU A 520 17.48 -4.75 -13.32
CA GLU A 520 16.51 -5.83 -13.32
C GLU A 520 15.19 -5.40 -12.68
N MET A 521 15.24 -4.69 -11.55
CA MET A 521 14.06 -4.16 -10.87
C MET A 521 13.46 -2.96 -11.63
N LYS A 522 14.28 -2.18 -12.34
CA LYS A 522 13.80 -1.21 -13.33
C LYS A 522 13.00 -1.93 -14.44
N GLN A 523 13.48 -3.07 -14.95
CA GLN A 523 12.74 -3.85 -15.95
C GLN A 523 11.42 -4.41 -15.40
N MET A 524 11.35 -4.76 -14.11
CA MET A 524 10.07 -5.10 -13.44
C MET A 524 9.10 -3.91 -13.41
N MET A 525 9.59 -2.70 -13.11
CA MET A 525 8.76 -1.47 -13.19
C MET A 525 8.29 -1.18 -14.63
N VAL A 526 9.12 -1.42 -15.65
CA VAL A 526 8.70 -1.34 -17.07
C VAL A 526 7.59 -2.35 -17.37
N THR A 527 7.75 -3.61 -16.97
CA THR A 527 6.72 -4.65 -17.15
C THR A 527 5.40 -4.26 -16.48
N TYR A 528 5.46 -3.73 -15.25
CA TYR A 528 4.30 -3.24 -14.50
C TYR A 528 3.59 -2.08 -15.21
N GLN A 529 4.29 -1.00 -15.59
CA GLN A 529 3.68 0.13 -16.30
C GLN A 529 3.07 -0.29 -17.65
N ASN A 530 3.75 -1.16 -18.40
CA ASN A 530 3.22 -1.69 -19.67
C ASN A 530 1.94 -2.52 -19.47
N GLN A 531 1.80 -3.25 -18.35
CA GLN A 531 0.58 -3.98 -18.02
C GLN A 531 -0.58 -3.04 -17.66
N LEU A 532 -0.31 -1.93 -16.95
CA LEU A 532 -1.33 -0.91 -16.66
C LEU A 532 -1.77 -0.18 -17.95
N GLU A 533 -0.85 0.16 -18.84
CA GLU A 533 -1.15 0.75 -20.16
C GLU A 533 -2.03 -0.20 -21.00
N ALA A 534 -1.65 -1.48 -21.10
CA ALA A 534 -2.36 -2.47 -21.91
C ALA A 534 -3.77 -2.81 -21.39
N LEU A 535 -4.00 -2.72 -20.08
CA LEU A 535 -5.33 -2.87 -19.48
C LEU A 535 -6.17 -1.59 -19.61
N GLY A 536 -5.54 -0.43 -19.42
CA GLY A 536 -6.21 0.86 -19.28
C GLY A 536 -7.22 0.87 -18.12
N LEU A 537 -7.95 1.99 -17.96
CA LEU A 537 -8.93 2.13 -16.87
C LEU A 537 -9.99 1.02 -16.90
N ALA A 538 -10.45 0.63 -18.10
CA ALA A 538 -11.48 -0.39 -18.26
C ALA A 538 -11.01 -1.81 -17.85
N GLY A 539 -9.78 -2.21 -18.22
CA GLY A 539 -9.20 -3.49 -17.81
C GLY A 539 -8.73 -3.51 -16.35
N LEU A 540 -8.46 -2.32 -15.79
CA LEU A 540 -8.23 -2.13 -14.34
C LEU A 540 -9.54 -2.07 -13.53
N GLU A 541 -10.70 -2.22 -14.18
CA GLU A 541 -12.06 -2.11 -13.60
C GLU A 541 -12.41 -0.72 -13.02
N ILE A 542 -11.57 0.29 -13.25
CA ILE A 542 -11.73 1.68 -12.81
C ILE A 542 -12.73 2.40 -13.73
N ARG A 543 -13.68 3.13 -13.14
CA ARG A 543 -14.74 3.84 -13.86
C ARG A 543 -14.96 5.25 -13.29
N PRO A 544 -15.23 6.26 -14.14
CA PRO A 544 -15.59 7.60 -13.67
C PRO A 544 -16.86 7.60 -12.82
N VAL A 545 -16.83 8.28 -11.68
CA VAL A 545 -17.99 8.47 -10.78
C VAL A 545 -18.42 9.94 -10.72
N PRO A 546 -19.68 10.28 -10.40
CA PRO A 546 -20.08 11.67 -10.20
C PRO A 546 -19.23 12.34 -9.10
N HIS A 547 -18.71 13.54 -9.36
CA HIS A 547 -18.11 14.37 -8.31
C HIS A 547 -19.20 14.76 -7.29
N PRO A 548 -18.96 14.73 -5.96
CA PRO A 548 -20.01 14.97 -4.95
C PRO A 548 -20.75 16.31 -5.08
N ARG A 549 -20.14 17.31 -5.72
CA ARG A 549 -20.75 18.63 -5.96
C ARG A 549 -21.21 18.85 -7.41
N ARG A 550 -21.18 17.82 -8.28
CA ARG A 550 -21.42 17.94 -9.74
C ARG A 550 -22.76 18.60 -10.11
N GLU A 551 -23.81 18.38 -9.31
CA GLU A 551 -25.13 19.00 -9.55
C GLU A 551 -25.15 20.53 -9.35
N ILE A 552 -24.19 21.07 -8.59
CA ILE A 552 -24.06 22.49 -8.26
C ILE A 552 -22.91 23.14 -9.05
N GLN A 553 -21.85 22.37 -9.33
CA GLN A 553 -20.60 22.86 -9.94
C GLN A 553 -20.45 22.50 -11.43
N GLY A 554 -21.25 21.57 -11.95
CA GLY A 554 -21.16 21.09 -13.33
C GLY A 554 -19.96 20.17 -13.56
N ASP A 555 -19.49 20.14 -14.81
CA ASP A 555 -18.35 19.34 -15.28
C ASP A 555 -17.02 20.11 -15.20
N TYR A 556 -15.89 19.38 -15.23
CA TYR A 556 -14.54 19.96 -15.23
C TYR A 556 -14.22 20.65 -16.56
N VAL A 557 -13.52 21.79 -16.51
CA VAL A 557 -13.26 22.64 -17.69
C VAL A 557 -11.79 23.03 -17.91
N GLY A 558 -10.91 22.78 -16.94
CA GLY A 558 -9.47 23.03 -16.99
C GLY A 558 -9.04 24.45 -16.62
N SER A 559 -7.88 24.56 -15.98
CA SER A 559 -7.32 25.82 -15.43
C SER A 559 -7.20 26.96 -16.45
N GLU A 560 -7.07 26.65 -17.74
CA GLU A 560 -7.00 27.67 -18.81
C GLU A 560 -8.31 28.47 -18.95
N LYS A 561 -9.47 27.89 -18.62
CA LYS A 561 -10.76 28.61 -18.66
C LYS A 561 -10.84 29.68 -17.58
N CYS A 562 -10.23 29.44 -16.42
CA CYS A 562 -10.17 30.40 -15.32
C CYS A 562 -9.25 31.60 -15.62
N ALA A 563 -8.24 31.43 -16.48
CA ALA A 563 -7.14 32.37 -16.66
C ALA A 563 -7.56 33.78 -17.13
N ASN A 564 -8.62 33.90 -17.92
CA ASN A 564 -9.08 35.18 -18.47
C ASN A 564 -9.80 36.06 -17.44
N CYS A 565 -10.44 35.46 -16.44
CA CYS A 565 -11.14 36.17 -15.37
C CYS A 565 -10.25 36.33 -14.13
N HIS A 566 -9.47 35.29 -13.81
CA HIS A 566 -8.67 35.18 -12.58
C HIS A 566 -7.16 35.17 -12.86
N GLU A 567 -6.70 36.06 -13.75
CA GLU A 567 -5.31 36.13 -14.22
C GLU A 567 -4.29 36.08 -13.07
N LYS A 568 -4.54 36.81 -11.98
CA LYS A 568 -3.64 36.90 -10.81
C LYS A 568 -3.47 35.54 -10.13
N SER A 569 -4.57 34.85 -9.89
CA SER A 569 -4.61 33.56 -9.18
C SER A 569 -4.13 32.42 -10.08
N TYR A 570 -4.44 32.47 -11.37
CA TYR A 570 -3.81 31.62 -12.39
C TYR A 570 -2.28 31.82 -12.44
N LEU A 571 -1.79 33.05 -12.31
CA LEU A 571 -0.35 33.37 -12.21
C LEU A 571 0.28 33.02 -10.85
N ILE A 572 -0.49 32.70 -9.81
CA ILE A 572 0.00 32.06 -8.58
C ILE A 572 0.13 30.56 -8.82
N TRP A 573 -0.97 29.91 -9.25
CA TRP A 573 -1.02 28.49 -9.60
C TRP A 573 0.11 28.09 -10.57
N LYS A 574 0.28 28.81 -11.68
CA LYS A 574 1.27 28.52 -12.74
C LYS A 574 2.75 28.61 -12.28
N LYS A 575 3.02 29.19 -11.11
CA LYS A 575 4.37 29.24 -10.51
C LYS A 575 4.63 28.11 -9.51
N SER A 576 3.59 27.45 -9.02
CA SER A 576 3.65 26.38 -8.03
C SER A 576 4.30 25.08 -8.59
N GLY A 577 4.33 24.04 -7.76
CA GLY A 577 4.62 22.67 -8.19
C GLY A 577 3.40 21.93 -8.76
N HIS A 578 2.17 22.40 -8.48
CA HIS A 578 0.94 21.75 -8.93
C HIS A 578 0.75 21.87 -10.45
N ALA A 579 1.07 23.04 -11.02
CA ALA A 579 1.09 23.31 -12.46
C ALA A 579 2.32 22.71 -13.22
N LYS A 580 2.88 21.63 -12.67
CA LYS A 580 4.02 20.82 -13.18
C LYS A 580 3.97 19.38 -12.67
N ALA A 581 2.85 18.97 -12.07
CA ALA A 581 2.72 17.69 -11.41
C ALA A 581 2.82 16.54 -12.43
N TRP A 582 2.22 16.68 -13.61
CA TRP A 582 2.26 15.65 -14.66
C TRP A 582 3.68 15.40 -15.18
N ASP A 583 4.46 16.46 -15.37
CA ASP A 583 5.87 16.37 -15.77
C ASP A 583 6.70 15.53 -14.78
N THR A 584 6.35 15.51 -13.49
CA THR A 584 7.06 14.69 -12.51
C THR A 584 6.73 13.19 -12.59
N LEU A 585 5.67 12.78 -13.31
CA LEU A 585 5.43 11.38 -13.69
C LEU A 585 6.01 11.04 -15.06
N LYS A 586 5.91 11.99 -16.01
CA LYS A 586 6.32 11.82 -17.41
C LYS A 586 7.84 11.78 -17.60
N ASN A 587 8.59 12.48 -16.76
CA ASN A 587 10.06 12.49 -16.78
C ASN A 587 10.69 11.45 -15.83
N LEU A 588 9.91 10.51 -15.29
CA LEU A 588 10.46 9.30 -14.65
C LEU A 588 10.85 8.27 -15.71
N ASP A 589 11.70 7.33 -15.32
CA ASP A 589 12.24 6.28 -16.18
C ASP A 589 11.94 4.90 -15.56
N PRO A 590 10.98 4.12 -16.08
CA PRO A 590 9.99 4.49 -17.12
C PRO A 590 8.99 5.56 -16.64
N PRO A 591 8.20 6.19 -17.53
CA PRO A 591 7.11 7.08 -17.10
C PRO A 591 6.10 6.38 -16.18
N ARG A 592 5.55 7.11 -15.21
CA ARG A 592 4.47 6.62 -14.30
C ARG A 592 3.08 7.13 -14.76
N THR A 593 2.93 7.40 -16.06
CA THR A 593 1.75 8.07 -16.66
C THR A 593 0.53 7.17 -16.86
N PHE A 594 0.62 5.88 -16.52
CA PHE A 594 -0.48 4.90 -16.62
C PHE A 594 -0.90 4.32 -15.27
N ASP A 595 -0.27 4.75 -14.16
CA ASP A 595 -0.56 4.24 -12.83
C ASP A 595 -1.65 5.06 -12.12
N PRO A 596 -2.84 4.50 -11.82
CA PRO A 596 -3.92 5.19 -11.09
C PRO A 596 -3.51 5.77 -9.72
N GLU A 597 -2.54 5.16 -9.02
CA GLU A 597 -2.01 5.64 -7.75
C GLU A 597 -1.11 6.87 -7.90
N CYS A 598 -0.47 7.02 -9.06
CA CYS A 598 0.29 8.22 -9.41
C CYS A 598 -0.60 9.30 -10.03
N ILE A 599 -1.46 8.92 -10.98
CA ILE A 599 -2.36 9.82 -11.71
C ILE A 599 -3.26 10.57 -10.71
N SER A 600 -3.84 9.88 -9.73
CA SER A 600 -4.84 10.47 -8.80
C SER A 600 -4.36 11.71 -8.04
N CYS A 601 -3.05 11.85 -7.84
CA CYS A 601 -2.41 12.97 -7.14
C CYS A 601 -1.77 14.01 -8.07
N HIS A 602 -1.69 13.76 -9.39
CA HIS A 602 -0.90 14.54 -10.35
C HIS A 602 -1.71 15.18 -11.49
N VAL A 603 -3.03 14.97 -11.53
CA VAL A 603 -3.93 15.53 -12.55
C VAL A 603 -5.17 16.19 -11.93
N THR A 604 -6.05 16.74 -12.77
CA THR A 604 -7.33 17.33 -12.35
C THR A 604 -8.49 16.33 -12.45
N GLY A 605 -9.38 16.33 -11.46
CA GLY A 605 -10.62 15.54 -11.51
C GLY A 605 -10.47 14.05 -11.18
N TRP A 606 -9.62 13.70 -10.22
CA TRP A 606 -9.50 12.37 -9.62
C TRP A 606 -9.71 12.43 -8.10
N HIS A 607 -10.01 11.29 -7.47
CA HIS A 607 -10.01 11.16 -6.01
C HIS A 607 -8.64 10.65 -5.51
N PRO A 608 -7.79 11.49 -4.88
CA PRO A 608 -6.38 11.18 -4.65
C PRO A 608 -6.14 9.86 -3.90
N THR A 609 -6.87 9.64 -2.80
CA THR A 609 -6.70 8.47 -1.92
C THR A 609 -7.54 7.25 -2.28
N ARG A 610 -8.35 7.30 -3.35
CA ARG A 610 -9.24 6.20 -3.78
C ARG A 610 -9.11 5.82 -5.26
N TYR A 611 -8.22 6.47 -6.00
CA TYR A 611 -7.69 6.01 -7.29
C TYR A 611 -8.75 5.81 -8.39
N PHE A 612 -9.77 6.68 -8.40
CA PHE A 612 -10.75 6.76 -9.48
C PHE A 612 -10.85 8.18 -10.06
N PRO A 613 -11.14 8.32 -11.37
CA PRO A 613 -11.52 9.58 -11.98
C PRO A 613 -12.93 9.98 -11.57
N TYR A 614 -13.23 11.27 -11.63
CA TYR A 614 -14.60 11.77 -11.66
C TYR A 614 -15.13 11.86 -13.10
N ILE A 615 -16.44 11.87 -13.28
CA ILE A 615 -17.08 12.16 -14.56
C ILE A 615 -16.59 13.54 -15.05
N SER A 616 -16.19 13.61 -16.33
CA SER A 616 -15.49 14.73 -16.98
C SER A 616 -14.09 15.07 -16.45
N GLY A 617 -13.58 14.37 -15.43
CA GLY A 617 -12.19 14.49 -14.97
C GLY A 617 -11.17 13.94 -15.98
N PHE A 618 -9.87 14.04 -15.66
CA PHE A 618 -8.81 13.56 -16.55
C PHE A 618 -8.94 12.06 -16.87
N LEU A 619 -8.73 11.70 -18.14
CA LEU A 619 -8.68 10.31 -18.62
C LEU A 619 -7.34 9.98 -19.29
N SER A 620 -6.84 10.88 -20.15
CA SER A 620 -5.54 10.75 -20.83
C SER A 620 -5.08 12.10 -21.39
N GLU A 621 -3.78 12.23 -21.74
CA GLU A 621 -3.28 13.40 -22.48
C GLU A 621 -4.01 13.64 -23.80
N ARG A 622 -4.59 12.59 -24.40
CA ARG A 622 -5.26 12.63 -25.70
C ARG A 622 -6.73 13.05 -25.60
N GLU A 623 -7.43 12.61 -24.54
CA GLU A 623 -8.87 12.83 -24.37
C GLU A 623 -9.19 14.07 -23.52
N THR A 624 -8.31 14.42 -22.59
CA THR A 624 -8.51 15.50 -21.62
C THR A 624 -7.23 16.32 -21.38
N PRO A 625 -6.56 16.84 -22.42
CA PRO A 625 -5.31 17.59 -22.26
C PRO A 625 -5.44 18.82 -21.34
N GLN A 626 -6.63 19.44 -21.29
CA GLN A 626 -6.93 20.60 -20.43
C GLN A 626 -6.99 20.28 -18.92
N LEU A 627 -6.94 18.99 -18.55
CA LEU A 627 -6.99 18.49 -17.17
C LEU A 627 -5.68 17.84 -16.71
N ILE A 628 -4.62 17.98 -17.52
CA ILE A 628 -3.23 17.75 -17.11
C ILE A 628 -2.89 18.69 -15.94
N ASP A 629 -1.97 18.24 -15.08
CA ASP A 629 -1.56 18.89 -13.83
C ASP A 629 -2.65 18.99 -12.76
N VAL A 630 -2.23 19.27 -11.52
CA VAL A 630 -3.13 19.56 -10.40
C VAL A 630 -3.64 20.99 -10.59
N GLY A 631 -4.81 21.12 -11.22
CA GLY A 631 -5.37 22.39 -11.68
C GLY A 631 -6.14 23.16 -10.59
N CYS A 632 -6.70 24.31 -10.98
CA CYS A 632 -7.57 25.09 -10.11
C CYS A 632 -8.74 24.25 -9.55
N GLU A 633 -9.32 23.40 -10.40
CA GLU A 633 -10.47 22.57 -10.04
C GLU A 633 -10.12 21.40 -9.09
N SER A 634 -8.83 21.11 -8.85
CA SER A 634 -8.40 20.19 -7.79
C SER A 634 -8.46 20.82 -6.38
N CYS A 635 -8.51 22.15 -6.27
CA CYS A 635 -8.75 22.84 -5.01
C CYS A 635 -10.20 23.34 -4.89
N HIS A 636 -10.83 23.77 -5.99
CA HIS A 636 -12.15 24.41 -5.97
C HIS A 636 -13.31 23.48 -6.36
N GLY A 637 -13.03 22.28 -6.89
CA GLY A 637 -14.00 21.44 -7.58
C GLY A 637 -14.26 21.89 -9.02
N PRO A 638 -15.18 21.22 -9.76
CA PRO A 638 -15.50 21.56 -11.14
C PRO A 638 -15.93 23.03 -11.33
N GLY A 639 -15.53 23.65 -12.43
CA GLY A 639 -15.86 25.04 -12.75
C GLY A 639 -16.95 25.24 -13.81
N GLY A 640 -17.49 24.16 -14.40
CA GLY A 640 -18.36 24.23 -15.58
C GLY A 640 -19.63 25.05 -15.40
N GLU A 641 -20.33 24.92 -14.28
CA GLU A 641 -21.55 25.70 -14.01
C GLU A 641 -21.24 27.18 -13.77
N HIS A 642 -20.12 27.50 -13.11
CA HIS A 642 -19.68 28.88 -12.91
C HIS A 642 -19.32 29.55 -14.24
N VAL A 643 -18.49 28.91 -15.07
CA VAL A 643 -18.17 29.43 -16.41
C VAL A 643 -19.44 29.58 -17.28
N ALA A 644 -20.39 28.64 -17.18
CA ALA A 644 -21.67 28.71 -17.90
C ALA A 644 -22.64 29.77 -17.33
N ALA A 645 -22.46 30.21 -16.09
CA ALA A 645 -23.24 31.28 -15.45
C ALA A 645 -22.67 32.68 -15.79
N GLU A 646 -21.35 32.88 -15.68
CA GLU A 646 -20.70 34.16 -15.98
C GLU A 646 -20.81 34.54 -17.47
N MET A 647 -20.83 33.55 -18.36
CA MET A 647 -21.12 33.76 -19.79
C MET A 647 -22.60 34.05 -20.10
N GLY A 648 -23.47 34.05 -19.09
CA GLY A 648 -24.90 34.39 -19.18
C GLY A 648 -25.23 35.77 -18.62
N SER A 649 -26.49 35.97 -18.22
CA SER A 649 -26.99 37.22 -17.63
C SER A 649 -27.94 37.01 -16.44
N ASP A 650 -27.94 35.81 -15.84
CA ASP A 650 -28.71 35.50 -14.63
C ASP A 650 -27.82 35.74 -13.41
N ILE A 651 -27.99 36.92 -12.80
CA ILE A 651 -27.22 37.38 -11.63
C ILE A 651 -27.37 36.43 -10.43
N GLU A 652 -28.53 35.77 -10.30
CA GLU A 652 -28.79 34.84 -9.20
C GLU A 652 -28.11 33.50 -9.44
N ARG A 653 -28.04 33.04 -10.70
CA ARG A 653 -27.23 31.88 -11.10
C ARG A 653 -25.73 32.15 -10.96
N GLN A 654 -25.26 33.31 -11.42
CA GLN A 654 -23.87 33.77 -11.25
C GLN A 654 -23.47 33.75 -9.77
N ARG A 655 -24.22 34.43 -8.90
CA ARG A 655 -23.92 34.46 -7.45
C ARG A 655 -23.90 33.07 -6.82
N ARG A 656 -24.85 32.18 -7.16
CA ARG A 656 -24.85 30.79 -6.65
C ARG A 656 -23.65 29.99 -7.13
N ALA A 657 -23.29 30.10 -8.41
CA ALA A 657 -22.20 29.33 -9.00
C ALA A 657 -20.83 29.84 -8.51
N ALA A 658 -20.62 31.16 -8.46
CA ALA A 658 -19.43 31.77 -7.86
C ALA A 658 -19.27 31.38 -6.39
N GLN A 659 -20.35 31.44 -5.60
CA GLN A 659 -20.35 31.00 -4.19
C GLN A 659 -20.00 29.51 -4.04
N ALA A 660 -20.32 28.66 -5.02
CA ALA A 660 -19.94 27.25 -5.01
C ALA A 660 -18.43 27.04 -5.25
N MET A 661 -17.76 27.95 -5.96
CA MET A 661 -16.31 27.91 -6.22
C MET A 661 -15.46 28.44 -5.06
N ILE A 662 -16.06 29.08 -4.04
CA ILE A 662 -15.32 29.54 -2.86
C ILE A 662 -14.87 28.33 -2.04
N VAL A 663 -13.61 28.37 -1.58
CA VAL A 663 -12.99 27.38 -0.69
C VAL A 663 -12.42 28.14 0.49
N THR A 664 -12.94 27.88 1.69
CA THR A 664 -12.37 28.43 2.92
C THR A 664 -11.10 27.69 3.31
N LYS A 665 -10.25 28.35 4.11
CA LYS A 665 -9.06 27.71 4.70
C LYS A 665 -9.41 26.47 5.56
N GLU A 666 -10.57 26.48 6.21
CA GLU A 666 -11.07 25.35 7.02
C GLU A 666 -11.44 24.15 6.15
N GLU A 667 -12.11 24.38 5.01
CA GLU A 667 -12.41 23.33 4.03
C GLU A 667 -11.14 22.76 3.37
N ALA A 668 -10.17 23.61 3.05
CA ALA A 668 -8.88 23.20 2.47
C ALA A 668 -7.99 22.41 3.44
N GLU A 669 -8.19 22.55 4.76
CA GLU A 669 -7.48 21.74 5.77
C GLU A 669 -8.24 20.45 6.16
N ASN A 670 -9.58 20.46 6.14
CA ASN A 670 -10.38 19.43 6.82
C ASN A 670 -11.48 18.75 5.97
N SER A 671 -11.93 19.30 4.85
CA SER A 671 -13.06 18.72 4.08
C SER A 671 -12.62 17.56 3.18
N GLU A 672 -13.35 16.44 3.13
CA GLU A 672 -12.95 15.30 2.28
C GLU A 672 -12.76 15.66 0.79
N VAL A 673 -13.45 16.70 0.31
CA VAL A 673 -13.40 17.16 -1.09
C VAL A 673 -12.15 18.01 -1.38
N HIS A 674 -11.81 18.97 -0.51
CA HIS A 674 -10.78 19.99 -0.78
C HIS A 674 -9.51 19.86 0.09
N ASN A 675 -9.45 18.88 0.99
CA ASN A 675 -8.34 18.68 1.94
C ASN A 675 -7.02 18.37 1.23
N CYS A 676 -6.04 19.27 1.35
CA CYS A 676 -4.69 19.10 0.81
C CYS A 676 -4.02 17.77 1.22
N ARG A 677 -4.32 17.26 2.43
CA ARG A 677 -3.76 16.02 3.02
C ARG A 677 -4.30 14.72 2.37
N ASN A 678 -5.19 14.86 1.38
CA ASN A 678 -5.52 13.78 0.45
C ASN A 678 -4.33 13.45 -0.48
N CYS A 679 -3.63 14.47 -1.00
CA CYS A 679 -2.38 14.28 -1.77
C CYS A 679 -1.14 14.41 -0.88
N HIS A 680 -1.16 15.35 0.07
CA HIS A 680 -0.02 15.67 0.92
C HIS A 680 -0.02 14.84 2.22
N ASP A 681 0.38 13.57 2.10
CA ASP A 681 0.60 12.66 3.23
C ASP A 681 2.10 12.33 3.44
N LEU A 682 2.40 11.40 4.36
CA LEU A 682 3.76 11.03 4.74
C LEU A 682 4.57 10.39 3.61
N ASP A 683 3.92 9.78 2.62
CA ASP A 683 4.62 9.10 1.51
C ASP A 683 4.84 10.05 0.33
N ASN A 684 3.84 10.89 0.05
CA ASN A 684 3.81 11.76 -1.13
C ASN A 684 4.35 13.18 -0.84
N SER A 685 4.13 13.72 0.36
CA SER A 685 4.58 15.06 0.74
C SER A 685 4.85 15.19 2.24
N PRO A 686 5.86 14.48 2.78
CA PRO A 686 6.12 14.42 4.22
C PRO A 686 6.49 15.75 4.87
N ASP A 687 7.04 16.69 4.08
CA ASP A 687 7.42 18.03 4.52
C ASP A 687 6.24 19.02 4.48
N PHE A 688 5.01 18.53 4.28
CA PHE A 688 3.81 19.34 4.21
C PHE A 688 3.37 19.84 5.59
N ASP A 689 3.36 21.16 5.72
CA ASP A 689 2.80 21.88 6.85
C ASP A 689 1.76 22.85 6.30
N PHE A 690 0.48 22.57 6.54
CA PHE A 690 -0.61 23.36 5.98
C PHE A 690 -0.48 24.86 6.33
N ALA A 691 -0.04 25.20 7.54
CA ALA A 691 0.15 26.58 7.96
C ALA A 691 1.32 27.29 7.27
N LYS A 692 2.34 26.54 6.80
CA LYS A 692 3.45 27.06 5.98
C LYS A 692 3.16 27.09 4.48
N TYR A 693 2.34 26.15 3.98
CA TYR A 693 2.09 25.98 2.54
C TYR A 693 0.87 26.78 2.05
N TRP A 694 -0.18 26.93 2.88
CA TRP A 694 -1.38 27.69 2.53
C TRP A 694 -1.07 29.13 2.04
N PRO A 695 -0.19 29.92 2.69
CA PRO A 695 0.15 31.27 2.23
C PRO A 695 0.91 31.35 0.89
N LEU A 696 1.24 30.21 0.26
CA LEU A 696 1.86 30.13 -1.07
C LEU A 696 0.83 29.98 -2.20
N VAL A 697 -0.42 29.64 -1.86
CA VAL A 697 -1.52 29.35 -2.80
C VAL A 697 -2.81 30.11 -2.49
N GLU A 698 -2.96 30.67 -1.28
CA GLU A 698 -4.12 31.46 -0.91
C GLU A 698 -4.24 32.71 -1.79
N HIS A 699 -5.46 32.97 -2.24
CA HIS A 699 -5.79 34.06 -3.13
C HIS A 699 -7.22 34.52 -2.88
N TYR A 700 -7.49 35.78 -3.22
CA TYR A 700 -8.75 36.44 -2.96
C TYR A 700 -9.18 37.18 -4.22
N GLU A 701 -10.21 36.66 -4.88
CA GLU A 701 -10.90 37.37 -5.95
C GLU A 701 -11.71 38.53 -5.37
N LYS A 702 -12.06 39.51 -6.21
CA LYS A 702 -12.95 40.61 -5.82
C LYS A 702 -14.36 40.34 -6.31
N GLU A 703 -15.33 40.62 -5.45
CA GLU A 703 -16.73 40.89 -5.82
C GLU A 703 -16.84 42.08 -6.81
#